data_AF-A0A4D4KLG6-F1
#
_entry.id   AF-A0A4D4KLG6-F1
#
_cell.length_a   1.000
_cell.length_b   1.000
_cell.length_c   1.000
_cell.angle_alpha   90.00
_cell.angle_beta   90.00
_cell.angle_gamma   90.00
#
_symmetry.space_group_name_H-M   'P 1'
#
loop_
_entity.id
_entity.type
_entity.pdbx_description
1 polymer ?
#
loop_
_entity_poly.entity_id
_entity_poly.type
_entity_poly.pdbx_seq_one_letter_code
_entity_poly.pdbx_strand_id
1 'polypeptide(L)'
;MGVVILLLMAAGVAAMLTRRLPTAFALVLLAVAIAFAAGAPLTGQNSVLDTVLQEGAPALAATMTAILLGSWLGKLLEETGIAATLVRKIVEFGGDRPEFVALGVLAVSALVGTVTGSAPAAMLAGLIGIPAMIAVGIPKVTAAGTILMGIAVGVPFELPVWQFFSTALELPVDTVRGFMVKLFPFALVAAVAYVLVESRRRGVEHTWSLTSLEGRPTSRGRRQLLGDAPWYALLTPVVPLVLALGFELAIIPSLLAGVLYALVTTTRPREMNRRLLRTLYGGFEVAAPPITLFVAIGILLAAVKLPGAVDALEPLVKAVSPQNAVLFVLVFTVLVPLCLYRGPLNVFGLGAGIAGVLIATGIYPATAVLGMATSYNQVFGVADPTSTQTVWAAQYAGVSPQQVMVRTLPYVWVVALGACVSPPRPISDVSSLLRPFISNRPQEPIMQEPQSGPDRRMFLRATAVTGAALTLGGLSTQTASAAPGGFPDYTYVRTLLTPSQLKYNPTGEIIFPTVRGVYDKLASPLGRYYLYYAPHDAPGGICLAYGNSLEGPFTEYPANPIVSNKWAPHYSVSHVSSPHVLWREDVKEFWLYFHGENTTTRLARSRDGVHFTYDKVVLSTSMMPSGTTETSYARVFRYDLPSRGARYVMLFMLNNTTNHRDICWGWSADGRTWTFDQTPLVRHSDVGAVNIGGPHLLTRNGSAYVVYNKDKESGGDLMITEVGADFSLRRHLGVFYNSRSGPPENGRSAAPSFGTDRGVPYMIYEAGERLQGSIAVARG
;
A
#
# COMPACT_ATOMS: atom_id res chain seq x y z
N MET A 1 17.34 1.67 40.17
CA MET A 1 16.33 2.27 39.26
C MET A 1 16.79 2.32 37.81
N GLY A 2 17.98 2.86 37.47
CA GLY A 2 18.45 2.94 36.08
C GLY A 2 18.47 1.60 35.33
N VAL A 3 18.91 0.51 35.97
CA VAL A 3 18.89 -0.83 35.38
C VAL A 3 17.46 -1.30 35.06
N VAL A 4 16.49 -0.94 35.89
CA VAL A 4 15.07 -1.27 35.64
C VAL A 4 14.57 -0.53 34.41
N ILE A 5 14.92 0.76 34.26
CA ILE A 5 14.57 1.55 33.06
C ILE A 5 15.20 0.93 31.81
N LEU A 6 16.48 0.53 31.86
CA LEU A 6 17.13 -0.15 30.73
C LEU A 6 16.48 -1.50 30.39
N LEU A 7 16.06 -2.29 31.39
CA LEU A 7 15.34 -3.55 31.18
C LEU A 7 13.95 -3.31 30.57
N LEU A 8 13.24 -2.27 31.00
CA LEU A 8 11.97 -1.86 30.39
C LEU A 8 12.18 -1.46 28.92
N MET A 9 13.21 -0.67 28.63
CA MET A 9 13.57 -0.31 27.26
C MET A 9 13.88 -1.56 26.43
N ALA A 10 14.69 -2.49 26.95
CA ALA A 10 15.00 -3.75 26.28
C ALA A 10 13.75 -4.63 26.05
N ALA A 11 12.82 -4.69 26.99
CA ALA A 11 11.54 -5.38 26.82
C ALA A 11 10.67 -4.72 25.74
N GLY A 12 10.65 -3.38 25.68
CA GLY A 12 10.01 -2.62 24.61
C GLY A 12 10.61 -2.93 23.24
N VAL A 13 11.95 -2.95 23.13
CA VAL A 13 12.67 -3.40 21.92
C VAL A 13 12.23 -4.80 21.52
N ALA A 14 12.26 -5.75 22.44
CA ALA A 14 11.92 -7.15 22.15
C ALA A 14 10.47 -7.28 21.67
N ALA A 15 9.52 -6.56 22.27
CA ALA A 15 8.13 -6.55 21.83
C ALA A 15 7.94 -6.00 20.41
N MET A 16 8.71 -4.95 20.05
CA MET A 16 8.71 -4.37 18.70
C MET A 16 9.36 -5.31 17.68
N LEU A 17 10.55 -5.85 17.99
CA LEU A 17 11.28 -6.77 17.10
C LEU A 17 10.51 -8.08 16.84
N THR A 18 9.80 -8.58 17.85
CA THR A 18 8.95 -9.79 17.73
C THR A 18 7.59 -9.51 17.09
N ARG A 19 7.30 -8.26 16.70
CA ARG A 19 6.03 -7.82 16.07
C ARG A 19 4.78 -8.12 16.92
N ARG A 20 4.93 -8.30 18.23
CA ARG A 20 3.80 -8.52 19.15
C ARG A 20 3.04 -7.23 19.44
N LEU A 21 3.73 -6.09 19.41
CA LEU A 21 3.14 -4.76 19.59
C LEU A 21 3.58 -3.81 18.47
N PRO A 22 2.67 -3.04 17.86
CA PRO A 22 3.05 -1.98 16.94
C PRO A 22 3.87 -0.90 17.65
N THR A 23 4.84 -0.32 16.96
CA THR A 23 5.83 0.63 17.52
C THR A 23 5.18 1.75 18.32
N ALA A 24 4.16 2.44 17.79
CA ALA A 24 3.53 3.56 18.50
C ALA A 24 2.96 3.14 19.87
N PHE A 25 2.30 1.99 19.97
CA PHE A 25 1.79 1.48 21.24
C PHE A 25 2.92 1.08 22.19
N ALA A 26 3.97 0.43 21.67
CA ALA A 26 5.12 0.05 22.48
C ALA A 26 5.82 1.28 23.10
N LEU A 27 5.98 2.37 22.34
CA LEU A 27 6.59 3.61 22.85
C LEU A 27 5.72 4.27 23.94
N VAL A 28 4.40 4.31 23.78
CA VAL A 28 3.49 4.89 24.79
C VAL A 28 3.50 4.05 26.08
N LEU A 29 3.37 2.73 25.98
CA LEU A 29 3.40 1.84 27.14
C LEU A 29 4.72 1.93 27.88
N LEU A 30 5.83 1.98 27.13
CA LEU A 30 7.15 2.13 27.71
C LEU A 30 7.32 3.49 28.39
N ALA A 31 6.86 4.59 27.78
CA ALA A 31 6.93 5.91 28.38
C ALA A 31 6.23 5.94 29.75
N VAL A 32 5.03 5.37 29.84
CA VAL A 32 4.27 5.25 31.09
C VAL A 32 5.04 4.40 32.11
N ALA A 33 5.59 3.26 31.68
CA ALA A 33 6.37 2.39 32.57
C ALA A 33 7.65 3.07 33.08
N ILE A 34 8.36 3.81 32.23
CA ILE A 34 9.55 4.60 32.58
C ILE A 34 9.17 5.69 33.58
N ALA A 35 8.05 6.40 33.36
CA ALA A 35 7.59 7.45 34.25
C ALA A 35 7.32 6.93 35.68
N PHE A 36 6.61 5.81 35.79
CA PHE A 36 6.42 5.15 37.09
C PHE A 36 7.73 4.66 37.71
N ALA A 37 8.61 4.06 36.92
CA ALA A 37 9.93 3.62 37.39
C ALA A 37 10.83 4.81 37.81
N ALA A 38 10.63 5.99 37.23
CA ALA A 38 11.31 7.22 37.61
C ALA A 38 10.76 7.87 38.89
N GLY A 39 9.70 7.29 39.49
CA GLY A 39 9.06 7.84 40.68
C GLY A 39 8.17 9.05 40.40
N ALA A 40 7.69 9.22 39.16
CA ALA A 40 6.79 10.32 38.81
C ALA A 40 5.45 10.21 39.55
N PRO A 41 4.92 11.32 40.10
CA PRO A 41 3.56 11.35 40.62
C PRO A 41 2.54 11.13 39.49
N LEU A 42 1.30 10.79 39.85
CA LEU A 42 0.25 10.57 38.86
C LEU A 42 -0.18 11.88 38.16
N THR A 43 -0.26 12.98 38.90
CA THR A 43 -0.65 14.32 38.42
C THR A 43 0.31 15.40 38.95
N GLY A 44 0.25 16.60 38.38
CA GLY A 44 1.13 17.73 38.70
C GLY A 44 2.34 17.84 37.76
N GLN A 45 3.33 18.64 38.15
CA GLN A 45 4.56 18.79 37.36
C GLN A 45 5.39 17.51 37.41
N ASN A 46 6.05 17.17 36.29
CA ASN A 46 6.85 15.95 36.13
C ASN A 46 6.04 14.66 36.40
N SER A 47 4.76 14.64 36.04
CA SER A 47 3.83 13.55 36.32
C SER A 47 3.54 12.67 35.12
N VAL A 48 2.95 11.49 35.38
CA VAL A 48 2.55 10.54 34.33
C VAL A 48 1.44 11.10 33.45
N LEU A 49 0.37 11.64 34.03
CA LEU A 49 -0.79 12.08 33.26
C LEU A 49 -0.55 13.45 32.60
N ASP A 50 -0.05 14.43 33.36
CA ASP A 50 0.03 15.80 32.87
C ASP A 50 1.29 16.00 32.00
N THR A 51 2.46 15.57 32.48
CA THR A 51 3.73 15.81 31.74
C THR A 51 3.96 14.77 30.65
N VAL A 52 3.86 13.48 30.96
CA VAL A 52 4.21 12.42 29.99
C VAL A 52 3.15 12.24 28.92
N LEU A 53 1.88 12.09 29.31
CA LEU A 53 0.80 11.83 28.35
C LEU A 53 0.25 13.12 27.73
N GLN A 54 -0.13 14.10 28.55
CA GLN A 54 -0.84 15.29 28.07
C GLN A 54 0.09 16.33 27.40
N GLU A 55 1.24 16.64 27.99
CA GLU A 55 2.22 17.57 27.41
C GLU A 55 3.13 16.88 26.37
N GLY A 56 3.48 15.60 26.60
CA GLY A 56 4.30 14.83 25.67
C GLY A 56 3.65 14.57 24.31
N ALA A 57 2.33 14.31 24.27
CA ALA A 57 1.61 14.04 23.01
C ALA A 57 1.75 15.15 21.95
N PRO A 58 1.53 16.45 22.27
CA PRO A 58 1.73 17.56 21.34
C PRO A 58 3.17 18.05 21.22
N ALA A 59 4.15 17.47 21.94
CA ALA A 59 5.53 17.99 22.01
C ALA A 59 6.20 18.13 20.62
N LEU A 60 5.77 17.33 19.63
CA LEU A 60 6.27 17.37 18.25
C LEU A 60 5.25 17.98 17.25
N ALA A 61 4.32 18.84 17.70
CA ALA A 61 3.25 19.40 16.85
C ALA A 61 3.77 20.15 15.60
N ALA A 62 4.90 20.87 15.70
CA ALA A 62 5.50 21.53 14.54
C ALA A 62 5.97 20.51 13.49
N THR A 63 6.53 19.38 13.95
CA THR A 63 6.93 18.27 13.09
C THR A 63 5.72 17.59 12.45
N MET A 64 4.67 17.31 13.23
CA MET A 64 3.43 16.73 12.72
C MET A 64 2.78 17.62 11.66
N THR A 65 2.81 18.94 11.86
CA THR A 65 2.31 19.93 10.90
C THR A 65 3.14 19.90 9.61
N ALA A 66 4.47 19.90 9.71
CA ALA A 66 5.35 19.79 8.54
C ALA A 66 5.11 18.46 7.78
N ILE A 67 4.91 17.35 8.49
CA ILE A 67 4.58 16.04 7.90
C ILE A 67 3.25 16.08 7.16
N LEU A 68 2.22 16.72 7.72
CA LEU A 68 0.93 16.86 7.06
C LEU A 68 1.05 17.66 5.76
N LEU A 69 1.74 18.80 5.80
CA LEU A 69 1.94 19.66 4.63
C LEU A 69 2.82 18.99 3.56
N GLY A 70 3.89 18.30 3.98
CA GLY A 70 4.69 17.46 3.10
C GLY A 70 3.84 16.36 2.46
N SER A 71 3.07 15.62 3.25
CA SER A 71 2.19 14.54 2.75
C SER A 71 1.12 15.06 1.79
N TRP A 72 0.57 16.25 2.03
CA TRP A 72 -0.33 16.92 1.11
C TRP A 72 0.35 17.29 -0.22
N LEU A 73 1.56 17.86 -0.16
CA LEU A 73 2.35 18.15 -1.35
C LEU A 73 2.69 16.87 -2.13
N GLY A 74 3.04 15.78 -1.43
CA GLY A 74 3.24 14.45 -2.00
C GLY A 74 1.99 13.94 -2.72
N LYS A 75 0.80 14.09 -2.11
CA LYS A 75 -0.47 13.71 -2.74
C LYS A 75 -0.78 14.57 -3.98
N LEU A 76 -0.41 15.84 -3.98
CA LEU A 76 -0.52 16.71 -5.15
C LEU A 76 0.42 16.27 -6.27
N LEU A 77 1.68 15.93 -5.98
CA LEU A 77 2.63 15.42 -6.98
C LEU A 77 2.12 14.12 -7.64
N GLU A 78 1.44 13.26 -6.87
CA GLU A 78 0.76 12.05 -7.37
C GLU A 78 -0.39 12.41 -8.32
N GLU A 79 -1.36 13.17 -7.82
CA GLU A 79 -2.61 13.42 -8.52
C GLU A 79 -2.45 14.28 -9.78
N THR A 80 -1.44 15.16 -9.79
CA THR A 80 -1.17 16.07 -10.91
C THR A 80 -0.27 15.46 -11.98
N GLY A 81 0.32 14.29 -11.72
CA GLY A 81 1.23 13.62 -12.64
C GLY A 81 2.62 14.26 -12.79
N ILE A 82 3.00 15.21 -11.91
CA ILE A 82 4.33 15.85 -11.92
C ILE A 82 5.44 14.81 -11.76
N ALA A 83 5.35 13.98 -10.71
CA ALA A 83 6.37 12.97 -10.45
C ALA A 83 6.45 11.95 -11.60
N ALA A 84 5.30 11.56 -12.14
CA ALA A 84 5.24 10.64 -13.27
C ALA A 84 5.87 11.22 -14.55
N THR A 85 5.69 12.52 -14.78
CA THR A 85 6.29 13.24 -15.92
C THR A 85 7.81 13.32 -15.79
N LEU A 86 8.33 13.59 -14.58
CA LEU A 86 9.77 13.59 -14.30
C LEU A 86 10.40 12.24 -14.64
N VAL A 87 9.86 11.15 -14.08
CA VAL A 87 10.41 9.80 -14.34
C VAL A 87 10.37 9.47 -15.84
N ARG A 88 9.25 9.72 -16.53
CA ARG A 88 9.13 9.44 -17.97
C ARG A 88 10.17 10.17 -18.80
N LYS A 89 10.33 11.49 -18.63
CA LYS A 89 11.29 12.28 -19.41
C LYS A 89 12.73 11.82 -19.19
N ILE A 90 13.05 11.43 -17.96
CA ILE A 90 14.36 10.91 -17.60
C ILE A 90 14.61 9.54 -18.24
N VAL A 91 13.62 8.64 -18.21
CA VAL A 91 13.72 7.31 -18.83
C VAL A 91 13.83 7.44 -20.36
N GLU A 92 13.06 8.35 -20.97
CA GLU A 92 13.15 8.66 -22.41
C GLU A 92 14.51 9.23 -22.80
N PHE A 93 15.16 10.01 -21.92
CA PHE A 93 16.51 10.52 -22.14
C PHE A 93 17.60 9.44 -21.98
N GLY A 94 17.42 8.48 -21.06
CA GLY A 94 18.38 7.41 -20.79
C GLY A 94 18.50 6.38 -21.93
N GLY A 95 17.47 6.25 -22.77
CA GLY A 95 17.44 5.32 -23.90
C GLY A 95 17.66 3.87 -23.45
N ASP A 96 18.47 3.13 -24.23
CA ASP A 96 18.74 1.70 -23.98
C ASP A 96 19.89 1.45 -22.98
N ARG A 97 20.49 2.51 -22.40
CA ARG A 97 21.63 2.34 -21.49
C ARG A 97 21.16 2.18 -20.04
N PRO A 98 21.31 1.00 -19.42
CA PRO A 98 20.69 0.70 -18.14
C PRO A 98 21.18 1.61 -17.01
N GLU A 99 22.47 1.97 -17.01
CA GLU A 99 23.07 2.82 -15.98
C GLU A 99 22.57 4.26 -16.06
N PHE A 100 22.37 4.81 -17.26
CA PHE A 100 21.85 6.17 -17.43
C PHE A 100 20.39 6.27 -17.01
N VAL A 101 19.58 5.25 -17.35
CA VAL A 101 18.21 5.14 -16.87
C VAL A 101 18.18 5.06 -15.33
N ALA A 102 19.02 4.21 -14.73
CA ALA A 102 19.07 4.07 -13.28
C ALA A 102 19.56 5.34 -12.56
N LEU A 103 20.60 6.01 -13.06
CA LEU A 103 21.09 7.28 -12.51
C LEU A 103 20.07 8.40 -12.64
N GLY A 104 19.35 8.44 -13.76
CA GLY A 104 18.27 9.39 -13.95
C GLY A 104 17.13 9.14 -12.97
N VAL A 105 16.69 7.89 -12.82
CA VAL A 105 15.63 7.52 -11.86
C VAL A 105 16.07 7.82 -10.43
N LEU A 106 17.34 7.59 -10.09
CA LEU A 106 17.94 8.01 -8.82
C LEU A 106 17.82 9.52 -8.59
N ALA A 107 18.10 10.35 -9.61
CA ALA A 107 17.98 11.80 -9.51
C ALA A 107 16.52 12.25 -9.29
N VAL A 108 15.55 11.62 -9.98
CA VAL A 108 14.12 11.90 -9.75
C VAL A 108 13.71 11.48 -8.34
N SER A 109 14.17 10.31 -7.88
CA SER A 109 13.90 9.82 -6.53
C SER A 109 14.51 10.73 -5.46
N ALA A 110 15.70 11.28 -5.68
CA ALA A 110 16.33 12.27 -4.82
C ALA A 110 15.55 13.57 -4.76
N LEU A 111 15.11 14.08 -5.90
CA LEU A 111 14.28 15.28 -5.97
C LEU A 111 12.97 15.10 -5.19
N VAL A 112 12.31 13.96 -5.38
CA VAL A 112 11.05 13.63 -4.71
C VAL A 112 11.26 13.42 -3.20
N GLY A 113 12.39 12.84 -2.79
CA GLY A 113 12.78 12.68 -1.39
C GLY A 113 13.01 13.99 -0.62
N THR A 114 13.17 15.13 -1.30
CA THR A 114 13.26 16.45 -0.64
C THR A 114 11.93 16.96 -0.09
N VAL A 115 10.81 16.46 -0.63
CA VAL A 115 9.47 16.97 -0.33
C VAL A 115 8.84 16.21 0.82
N THR A 116 8.92 14.87 0.75
CA THR A 116 8.46 13.97 1.81
C THR A 116 9.31 12.70 1.76
N GLY A 117 9.82 12.28 2.91
CA GLY A 117 10.33 10.95 3.21
C GLY A 117 9.20 10.01 3.62
N SER A 118 7.94 10.43 3.40
CA SER A 118 6.80 9.54 3.50
C SER A 118 6.59 8.82 2.17
N ALA A 119 6.35 7.52 2.27
CA ALA A 119 5.37 6.81 1.47
C ALA A 119 5.10 7.32 0.01
N PRO A 120 4.26 8.34 -0.26
CA PRO A 120 3.75 8.60 -1.63
C PRO A 120 4.83 9.03 -2.62
N ALA A 121 5.87 9.69 -2.14
CA ALA A 121 7.05 10.09 -2.91
C ALA A 121 7.79 8.86 -3.47
N ALA A 122 8.02 7.87 -2.60
CA ALA A 122 8.60 6.57 -2.94
C ALA A 122 7.69 5.75 -3.87
N MET A 123 6.37 5.85 -3.72
CA MET A 123 5.40 5.16 -4.58
C MET A 123 5.51 5.56 -6.05
N LEU A 124 5.67 6.86 -6.33
CA LEU A 124 5.65 7.38 -7.70
C LEU A 124 6.95 7.12 -8.45
N ALA A 125 8.10 7.31 -7.77
CA ALA A 125 9.39 6.95 -8.33
C ALA A 125 9.49 5.42 -8.50
N GLY A 126 8.97 4.64 -7.55
CA GLY A 126 8.90 3.19 -7.60
C GLY A 126 8.04 2.66 -8.73
N LEU A 127 6.79 3.11 -8.85
CA LEU A 127 5.82 2.61 -9.82
C LEU A 127 6.28 2.72 -11.27
N ILE A 128 6.91 3.84 -11.65
CA ILE A 128 7.34 4.08 -13.04
C ILE A 128 8.82 3.77 -13.21
N GLY A 129 9.65 4.13 -12.22
CA GLY A 129 11.10 3.98 -12.30
C GLY A 129 11.55 2.53 -12.20
N ILE A 130 10.94 1.71 -11.33
CA ILE A 130 11.33 0.31 -11.18
C ILE A 130 11.03 -0.51 -12.44
N PRO A 131 9.80 -0.49 -13.01
CA PRO A 131 9.55 -1.18 -14.27
C PRO A 131 10.41 -0.67 -15.43
N ALA A 132 10.69 0.63 -15.51
CA ALA A 132 11.57 1.20 -16.54
C ALA A 132 13.01 0.69 -16.42
N MET A 133 13.57 0.66 -15.21
CA MET A 133 14.90 0.10 -14.95
C MET A 133 14.96 -1.40 -15.28
N ILE A 134 13.94 -2.17 -14.88
CA ILE A 134 13.86 -3.61 -15.18
C ILE A 134 13.77 -3.85 -16.69
N ALA A 135 13.02 -3.03 -17.43
CA ALA A 135 12.85 -3.16 -18.87
C ALA A 135 14.17 -3.00 -19.65
N VAL A 136 15.09 -2.17 -19.15
CA VAL A 136 16.44 -2.02 -19.72
C VAL A 136 17.46 -3.01 -19.11
N GLY A 137 17.03 -3.95 -18.26
CA GLY A 137 17.88 -5.04 -17.76
C GLY A 137 18.53 -4.81 -16.40
N ILE A 138 18.11 -3.80 -15.63
CA ILE A 138 18.54 -3.65 -14.22
C ILE A 138 17.86 -4.72 -13.35
N PRO A 139 18.61 -5.46 -12.50
CA PRO A 139 18.02 -6.45 -11.61
C PRO A 139 16.94 -5.87 -10.68
N LYS A 140 15.86 -6.62 -10.42
CA LYS A 140 14.73 -6.19 -9.56
C LYS A 140 15.14 -5.62 -8.21
N VAL A 141 16.04 -6.31 -7.50
CA VAL A 141 16.57 -5.86 -6.19
C VAL A 141 17.36 -4.56 -6.34
N THR A 142 18.16 -4.43 -7.41
CA THR A 142 18.91 -3.21 -7.73
C THR A 142 17.95 -2.05 -8.04
N ALA A 143 16.91 -2.28 -8.84
CA ALA A 143 15.90 -1.28 -9.18
C ALA A 143 15.19 -0.74 -7.91
N ALA A 144 14.78 -1.63 -6.99
CA ALA A 144 14.21 -1.23 -5.71
C ALA A 144 15.19 -0.40 -4.87
N GLY A 145 16.44 -0.86 -4.74
CA GLY A 145 17.44 -0.13 -3.97
C GLY A 145 17.83 1.20 -4.61
N THR A 146 17.79 1.35 -5.94
CA THR A 146 18.05 2.64 -6.62
C THR A 146 17.05 3.71 -6.20
N ILE A 147 15.77 3.35 -6.04
CA ILE A 147 14.74 4.26 -5.52
C ILE A 147 15.07 4.68 -4.09
N LEU A 148 15.35 3.71 -3.22
CA LEU A 148 15.64 3.98 -1.80
C LEU A 148 16.91 4.80 -1.61
N MET A 149 17.99 4.47 -2.34
CA MET A 149 19.23 5.24 -2.34
C MET A 149 19.00 6.65 -2.90
N GLY A 150 18.14 6.82 -3.91
CA GLY A 150 17.74 8.15 -4.36
C GLY A 150 17.02 8.94 -3.27
N ILE A 151 16.04 8.35 -2.56
CA ILE A 151 15.36 9.03 -1.45
C ILE A 151 16.38 9.44 -0.36
N ALA A 152 17.34 8.57 -0.05
CA ALA A 152 18.44 8.84 0.87
C ALA A 152 19.24 10.10 0.52
N VAL A 153 19.43 10.36 -0.79
CA VAL A 153 20.07 11.58 -1.30
C VAL A 153 19.19 12.81 -1.10
N GLY A 154 17.87 12.66 -1.14
CA GLY A 154 16.88 13.73 -0.93
C GLY A 154 16.64 14.10 0.53
N VAL A 155 16.66 13.13 1.45
CA VAL A 155 16.42 13.28 2.89
C VAL A 155 17.23 14.42 3.57
N PRO A 156 18.52 14.67 3.23
CA PRO A 156 19.27 15.83 3.68
C PRO A 156 18.56 17.18 3.49
N PHE A 157 17.62 17.28 2.56
CA PHE A 157 16.87 18.49 2.23
C PHE A 157 15.39 18.42 2.65
N GLU A 158 15.00 17.35 3.36
CA GLU A 158 13.63 17.14 3.78
C GLU A 158 13.26 18.03 4.98
N LEU A 159 12.39 19.02 4.73
CA LEU A 159 12.01 20.01 5.75
C LEU A 159 11.32 19.40 6.99
N PRO A 160 10.39 18.42 6.87
CA PRO A 160 9.84 17.74 8.05
C PRO A 160 10.89 17.07 8.94
N VAL A 161 11.95 16.51 8.36
CA VAL A 161 13.04 15.86 9.12
C VAL A 161 13.90 16.91 9.82
N TRP A 162 14.14 18.06 9.19
CA TRP A 162 14.80 19.19 9.88
C TRP A 162 14.01 19.66 11.08
N GLN A 163 12.69 19.80 10.92
CA GLN A 163 11.78 20.18 11.99
C GLN A 163 11.81 19.15 13.12
N PHE A 164 11.81 17.86 12.79
CA PHE A 164 11.90 16.78 13.78
C PHE A 164 13.15 16.90 14.64
N PHE A 165 14.34 16.94 14.04
CA PHE A 165 15.58 16.99 14.81
C PHE A 165 15.73 18.31 15.58
N SER A 166 15.20 19.41 15.05
CA SER A 166 15.17 20.69 15.76
C SER A 166 14.32 20.59 17.03
N THR A 167 13.09 20.07 16.93
CA THR A 167 12.19 19.98 18.09
C THR A 167 12.60 18.88 19.06
N ALA A 168 13.03 17.71 18.58
CA ALA A 168 13.38 16.58 19.43
C ALA A 168 14.67 16.81 20.24
N LEU A 169 15.67 17.45 19.64
CA LEU A 169 16.98 17.72 20.26
C LEU A 169 17.11 19.15 20.79
N GLU A 170 16.04 19.96 20.69
CA GLU A 170 16.01 21.36 21.12
C GLU A 170 17.12 22.22 20.49
N LEU A 171 17.37 22.00 19.20
CA LEU A 171 18.40 22.70 18.43
C LEU A 171 17.77 23.71 17.46
N PRO A 172 18.44 24.85 17.19
CA PRO A 172 18.02 25.74 16.11
C PRO A 172 17.97 25.00 14.77
N VAL A 173 16.93 25.27 13.97
CA VAL A 173 16.76 24.68 12.64
C VAL A 173 18.01 24.88 11.77
N ASP A 174 18.69 26.02 11.89
CA ASP A 174 19.92 26.32 11.14
C ASP A 174 21.07 25.38 11.46
N THR A 175 21.19 24.95 12.71
CA THR A 175 22.20 23.98 13.14
C THR A 175 21.90 22.61 12.53
N VAL A 176 20.62 22.20 12.56
CA VAL A 176 20.16 20.95 11.95
C VAL A 176 20.37 20.96 10.44
N ARG A 177 19.93 22.02 9.77
CA ARG A 177 20.12 22.28 8.33
C ARG A 177 21.59 22.17 7.95
N GLY A 178 22.48 22.85 8.68
CA GLY A 178 23.92 22.82 8.43
C GLY A 178 24.54 21.41 8.56
N PHE A 179 24.01 20.58 9.45
CA PHE A 179 24.44 19.18 9.57
C PHE A 179 23.89 18.31 8.43
N MET A 180 22.60 18.43 8.15
CA MET A 180 21.92 17.64 7.13
C MET A 180 22.51 17.85 5.75
N VAL A 181 22.76 19.11 5.36
CA VAL A 181 23.37 19.43 4.06
C VAL A 181 24.78 18.81 3.92
N LYS A 182 25.53 18.65 5.02
CA LYS A 182 26.84 17.96 5.00
C LYS A 182 26.72 16.46 4.77
N LEU A 183 25.56 15.85 5.01
CA LEU A 183 25.30 14.43 4.71
C LEU A 183 25.08 14.16 3.23
N PHE A 184 24.59 15.15 2.49
CA PHE A 184 24.29 15.03 1.07
C PHE A 184 25.43 14.43 0.23
N PRO A 185 26.70 14.91 0.28
CA PRO A 185 27.77 14.33 -0.52
C PRO A 185 28.02 12.86 -0.22
N PHE A 186 27.92 12.44 1.05
CA PHE A 186 28.09 11.02 1.42
C PHE A 186 26.95 10.15 0.88
N ALA A 187 25.71 10.61 1.05
CA ALA A 187 24.54 9.93 0.51
C ALA A 187 24.60 9.83 -1.03
N LEU A 188 24.97 10.92 -1.72
CA LEU A 188 25.08 10.98 -3.17
C LEU A 188 26.16 10.02 -3.68
N VAL A 189 27.36 10.06 -3.10
CA VAL A 189 28.45 9.16 -3.49
C VAL A 189 28.05 7.70 -3.28
N ALA A 190 27.46 7.36 -2.14
CA ALA A 190 27.01 6.00 -1.86
C ALA A 190 25.89 5.55 -2.82
N ALA A 191 24.96 6.42 -3.15
CA ALA A 191 23.84 6.13 -4.06
C ALA A 191 24.31 5.96 -5.52
N VAL A 192 25.22 6.81 -5.98
CA VAL A 192 25.85 6.66 -7.31
C VAL A 192 26.69 5.38 -7.36
N ALA A 193 27.49 5.10 -6.32
CA ALA A 193 28.26 3.87 -6.22
C ALA A 193 27.35 2.64 -6.24
N TYR A 194 26.23 2.66 -5.50
CA TYR A 194 25.22 1.60 -5.52
C TYR A 194 24.76 1.33 -6.95
N VAL A 195 24.32 2.36 -7.68
CA VAL A 195 23.85 2.19 -9.06
C VAL A 195 24.96 1.62 -9.95
N LEU A 196 26.16 2.23 -9.94
CA LEU A 196 27.25 1.83 -10.84
C LEU A 196 27.82 0.43 -10.58
N VAL A 197 27.81 -0.03 -9.32
CA VAL A 197 28.30 -1.34 -8.92
C VAL A 197 27.22 -2.41 -9.09
N GLU A 198 26.00 -2.14 -8.62
CA GLU A 198 24.92 -3.12 -8.58
C GLU A 198 24.20 -3.31 -9.92
N SER A 199 24.27 -2.32 -10.83
CA SER A 199 23.76 -2.47 -12.20
C SER A 199 24.61 -3.44 -13.03
N ARG A 200 25.91 -3.52 -12.74
CA ARG A 200 26.86 -4.41 -13.43
C ARG A 200 26.76 -5.87 -12.99
N ARG A 201 26.08 -6.14 -11.87
CA ARG A 201 25.86 -7.50 -11.39
C ARG A 201 24.82 -8.16 -12.30
N ARG A 202 25.29 -9.03 -13.20
CA ARG A 202 24.44 -9.81 -14.10
C ARG A 202 23.45 -10.65 -13.27
N GLY A 203 22.19 -10.21 -13.26
CA GLY A 203 21.08 -11.09 -12.92
C GLY A 203 20.82 -12.00 -14.10
N VAL A 204 20.83 -13.31 -13.88
CA VAL A 204 20.42 -14.30 -14.89
C VAL A 204 18.90 -14.21 -15.05
N GLU A 205 18.41 -13.19 -15.74
CA GLU A 205 17.11 -13.25 -16.42
C GLU A 205 17.40 -12.98 -17.89
N HIS A 206 17.44 -14.07 -18.68
CA HIS A 206 17.50 -13.98 -20.13
C HIS A 206 16.30 -13.18 -20.61
N THR A 207 16.57 -11.98 -21.13
CA THR A 207 15.66 -11.25 -21.99
C THR A 207 15.35 -12.17 -23.17
N TRP A 208 14.15 -12.71 -23.25
CA TRP A 208 13.68 -13.28 -24.50
C TRP A 208 13.71 -12.16 -25.54
N SER A 209 14.49 -12.40 -26.59
CA SER A 209 14.51 -11.60 -27.80
C SER A 209 13.10 -11.49 -28.36
N LEU A 210 12.47 -10.34 -28.16
CA LEU A 210 11.36 -9.93 -29.02
C LEU A 210 11.94 -9.70 -30.41
N THR A 211 11.64 -10.63 -31.32
CA THR A 211 11.56 -10.33 -32.74
C THR A 211 10.82 -9.00 -32.88
N SER A 212 11.50 -8.05 -33.53
CA SER A 212 10.99 -6.73 -33.89
C SER A 212 9.54 -6.82 -34.36
N LEU A 213 8.61 -6.39 -33.52
CA LEU A 213 7.28 -5.97 -33.94
C LEU A 213 7.44 -4.63 -34.65
N GLU A 214 7.98 -4.66 -35.86
CA GLU A 214 7.67 -3.62 -36.83
C GLU A 214 6.16 -3.67 -37.11
N GLY A 215 5.50 -2.53 -36.92
CA GLY A 215 4.17 -2.29 -37.45
C GLY A 215 2.99 -2.58 -36.51
N ARG A 216 2.96 -2.02 -35.29
CA ARG A 216 1.69 -1.66 -34.63
C ARG A 216 1.79 -0.31 -33.91
N PRO A 217 0.80 0.59 -34.08
CA PRO A 217 0.86 1.93 -33.52
C PRO A 217 0.88 1.85 -32.00
N THR A 218 1.85 2.52 -31.40
CA THR A 218 2.01 2.71 -29.96
C THR A 218 0.65 2.97 -29.30
N SER A 219 0.30 2.20 -28.27
CA SER A 219 -0.90 2.39 -27.45
C SER A 219 -0.83 3.72 -26.69
N ARG A 220 -1.22 4.79 -27.37
CA ARG A 220 -1.32 6.16 -26.85
C ARG A 220 -2.36 6.31 -25.71
N GLY A 221 -3.16 5.27 -25.41
CA GLY A 221 -4.34 5.35 -24.54
C GLY A 221 -4.12 5.50 -23.03
N ARG A 222 -2.99 5.04 -22.45
CA ARG A 222 -2.65 5.30 -21.02
C ARG A 222 -1.63 6.43 -20.85
N ARG A 223 -0.81 6.66 -21.89
CA ARG A 223 0.11 7.80 -22.06
C ARG A 223 -0.61 9.15 -22.17
N GLN A 224 -1.93 9.16 -22.40
CA GLN A 224 -2.76 10.36 -22.58
C GLN A 224 -3.79 10.64 -21.46
N LEU A 225 -3.92 9.80 -20.42
CA LEU A 225 -4.94 10.03 -19.39
C LEU A 225 -4.50 10.97 -18.25
N LEU A 226 -3.20 11.19 -18.10
CA LEU A 226 -2.64 12.40 -17.50
C LEU A 226 -1.78 13.01 -18.61
N GLY A 227 -2.17 14.17 -19.16
CA GLY A 227 -1.24 14.93 -19.99
C GLY A 227 0.06 15.16 -19.23
N ASP A 228 1.19 15.31 -19.94
CA ASP A 228 2.44 15.72 -19.29
C ASP A 228 2.15 16.96 -18.43
N ALA A 229 2.57 16.91 -17.16
CA ALA A 229 2.51 18.09 -16.33
C ALA A 229 3.29 19.20 -17.05
N PRO A 230 2.80 20.45 -17.03
CA PRO A 230 3.51 21.56 -17.65
C PRO A 230 4.95 21.62 -17.14
N TRP A 231 5.91 21.93 -18.02
CA TRP A 231 7.34 21.86 -17.66
C TRP A 231 7.68 22.72 -16.43
N TYR A 232 6.99 23.85 -16.23
CA TYR A 232 7.15 24.71 -15.07
C TYR A 232 6.63 24.05 -13.78
N ALA A 233 5.56 23.25 -13.85
CA ALA A 233 5.04 22.50 -12.70
C ALA A 233 6.04 21.44 -12.18
N LEU A 234 7.00 21.02 -13.00
CA LEU A 234 8.07 20.08 -12.60
C LEU A 234 9.01 20.68 -11.54
N LEU A 235 9.02 22.00 -11.36
CA LEU A 235 9.78 22.69 -10.31
C LEU A 235 9.16 22.55 -8.93
N THR A 236 7.93 22.05 -8.82
CA THR A 236 7.18 21.94 -7.55
C THR A 236 7.99 21.34 -6.39
N PRO A 237 8.73 20.23 -6.56
CA PRO A 237 9.52 19.67 -5.45
C PRO A 237 10.65 20.59 -4.97
N VAL A 238 11.17 21.45 -5.86
CA VAL A 238 12.27 22.38 -5.57
C VAL A 238 11.77 23.65 -4.89
N VAL A 239 10.52 24.05 -5.10
CA VAL A 239 9.98 25.33 -4.61
C VAL A 239 10.08 25.47 -3.08
N PRO A 240 9.58 24.53 -2.24
CA PRO A 240 9.76 24.62 -0.80
C PRO A 240 11.24 24.70 -0.39
N LEU A 241 12.10 23.95 -1.08
CA LEU A 241 13.52 23.90 -0.76
C LEU A 241 14.21 25.23 -1.07
N VAL A 242 13.95 25.85 -2.21
CA VAL A 242 14.53 27.16 -2.57
C VAL A 242 14.08 28.23 -1.59
N LEU A 243 12.82 28.21 -1.17
CA LEU A 243 12.30 29.15 -0.18
C LEU A 243 12.96 28.95 1.19
N ALA A 244 13.07 27.71 1.66
CA ALA A 244 13.65 27.41 2.98
C ALA A 244 15.18 27.53 3.03
N LEU A 245 15.88 27.07 1.98
CA LEU A 245 17.34 27.04 1.93
C LEU A 245 17.94 28.32 1.33
N GLY A 246 17.32 28.85 0.27
CA GLY A 246 17.84 30.01 -0.47
C GLY A 246 17.36 31.35 0.07
N PHE A 247 16.08 31.44 0.47
CA PHE A 247 15.47 32.66 1.02
C PHE A 247 15.31 32.62 2.55
N GLU A 248 15.75 31.53 3.19
CA GLU A 248 15.67 31.32 4.65
C GLU A 248 14.26 31.47 5.22
N LEU A 249 13.24 31.18 4.41
CA LEU A 249 11.85 31.23 4.84
C LEU A 249 11.55 30.04 5.76
N ALA A 250 10.70 30.24 6.77
CA ALA A 250 10.33 29.17 7.68
C ALA A 250 9.74 27.94 6.96
N ILE A 251 9.85 26.76 7.60
CA ILE A 251 9.48 25.46 6.99
C ILE A 251 8.01 25.41 6.56
N ILE A 252 7.09 25.78 7.45
CA ILE A 252 5.65 25.74 7.19
C ILE A 252 5.24 26.60 5.97
N PRO A 253 5.58 27.91 5.90
CA PRO A 253 5.23 28.72 4.73
C PRO A 253 5.92 28.24 3.45
N SER A 254 7.13 27.67 3.54
CA SER A 254 7.81 27.07 2.38
C SER A 254 7.06 25.85 1.82
N LEU A 255 6.59 24.95 2.68
CA LEU A 255 5.77 23.80 2.26
C LEU A 255 4.42 24.23 1.68
N LEU A 256 3.75 25.21 2.31
CA LEU A 256 2.50 25.78 1.79
C LEU A 256 2.71 26.44 0.42
N ALA A 257 3.81 27.15 0.23
CA ALA A 257 4.14 27.74 -1.07
C ALA A 257 4.34 26.67 -2.16
N GLY A 258 4.95 25.52 -1.83
CA GLY A 258 5.02 24.38 -2.75
C GLY A 258 3.64 23.82 -3.11
N VAL A 259 2.75 23.66 -2.12
CA VAL A 259 1.36 23.25 -2.33
C VAL A 259 0.61 24.22 -3.24
N LEU A 260 0.72 25.52 -2.96
CA LEU A 260 0.10 26.57 -3.76
C LEU A 260 0.67 26.59 -5.19
N TYR A 261 1.98 26.48 -5.34
CA TYR A 261 2.63 26.42 -6.63
C TYR A 261 2.14 25.21 -7.45
N ALA A 262 2.08 24.02 -6.84
CA ALA A 262 1.55 22.82 -7.48
C ALA A 262 0.11 23.03 -7.94
N LEU A 263 -0.75 23.55 -7.07
CA LEU A 263 -2.17 23.79 -7.36
C LEU A 263 -2.35 24.78 -8.51
N VAL A 264 -1.71 25.95 -8.44
CA VAL A 264 -1.83 27.02 -9.44
C VAL A 264 -1.28 26.59 -10.80
N THR A 265 -0.19 25.82 -10.82
CA THR A 265 0.46 25.42 -12.08
C THR A 265 -0.20 24.23 -12.77
N THR A 266 -1.01 23.43 -12.06
CA THR A 266 -1.58 22.17 -12.59
C THR A 266 -3.10 22.10 -12.57
N THR A 267 -3.78 23.05 -11.95
CA THR A 267 -5.23 22.98 -11.69
C THR A 267 -5.95 24.20 -12.25
N ARG A 268 -7.04 23.97 -12.98
CA ARG A 268 -7.88 25.05 -13.50
C ARG A 268 -8.62 25.74 -12.34
N PRO A 269 -8.84 27.07 -12.37
CA PRO A 269 -9.49 27.79 -11.27
C PRO A 269 -10.84 27.20 -10.83
N ARG A 270 -11.65 26.71 -11.78
CA ARG A 270 -12.97 26.10 -11.53
C ARG A 270 -12.90 24.77 -10.75
N GLU A 271 -11.78 24.06 -10.82
CA GLU A 271 -11.58 22.76 -10.16
C GLU A 271 -10.75 22.88 -8.88
N MET A 272 -10.24 24.08 -8.58
CA MET A 272 -9.26 24.31 -7.53
C MET A 272 -9.79 23.92 -6.15
N ASN A 273 -11.01 24.34 -5.79
CA ASN A 273 -11.61 23.97 -4.49
C ASN A 273 -11.79 22.46 -4.33
N ARG A 274 -12.26 21.78 -5.39
CA ARG A 274 -12.49 20.33 -5.37
C ARG A 274 -11.17 19.57 -5.20
N ARG A 275 -10.14 19.93 -5.96
CA ARG A 275 -8.82 19.30 -5.86
C ARG A 275 -8.12 19.63 -4.54
N LEU A 276 -8.18 20.89 -4.10
CA LEU A 276 -7.61 21.34 -2.83
C LEU A 276 -8.16 20.50 -1.68
N LEU A 277 -9.49 20.40 -1.54
CA LEU A 277 -10.11 19.59 -0.47
C LEU A 277 -9.79 18.10 -0.61
N ARG A 278 -9.89 17.53 -1.82
CA ARG A 278 -9.60 16.11 -2.06
C ARG A 278 -8.16 15.75 -1.69
N THR A 279 -7.19 16.55 -2.13
CA THR A 279 -5.77 16.30 -1.89
C THR A 279 -5.36 16.60 -0.46
N LEU A 280 -6.00 17.58 0.19
CA LEU A 280 -5.79 17.86 1.61
C LEU A 280 -6.25 16.66 2.46
N TYR A 281 -7.47 16.15 2.24
CA TYR A 281 -7.97 14.98 2.95
C TYR A 281 -7.15 13.71 2.66
N GLY A 282 -6.75 13.51 1.40
CA GLY A 282 -5.77 12.46 1.07
C GLY A 282 -4.42 12.65 1.76
N GLY A 283 -3.98 13.90 1.94
CA GLY A 283 -2.78 14.26 2.68
C GLY A 283 -2.86 13.87 4.16
N PHE A 284 -4.00 14.12 4.83
CA PHE A 284 -4.24 13.68 6.21
C PHE A 284 -4.13 12.16 6.35
N GLU A 285 -4.68 11.45 5.40
CA GLU A 285 -4.78 10.01 5.46
C GLU A 285 -3.44 9.32 5.14
N VAL A 286 -2.62 9.92 4.28
CA VAL A 286 -1.18 9.61 4.16
C VAL A 286 -0.40 9.97 5.43
N ALA A 287 -0.69 11.10 6.07
CA ALA A 287 0.04 11.59 7.23
C ALA A 287 -0.35 10.89 8.55
N ALA A 288 -1.47 10.17 8.59
CA ALA A 288 -1.98 9.56 9.81
C ALA A 288 -1.01 8.55 10.45
N PRO A 289 -0.39 7.59 9.71
CA PRO A 289 0.60 6.69 10.29
C PRO A 289 1.83 7.39 10.88
N PRO A 290 2.53 8.31 10.17
CA PRO A 290 3.66 9.02 10.78
C PRO A 290 3.22 9.91 11.94
N ILE A 291 2.15 10.70 11.82
CA ILE A 291 1.67 11.56 12.93
C ILE A 291 1.42 10.74 14.20
N THR A 292 0.77 9.58 14.08
CA THR A 292 0.54 8.66 15.22
C THR A 292 1.85 8.23 15.88
N LEU A 293 2.88 7.94 15.09
CA LEU A 293 4.20 7.60 15.62
C LEU A 293 4.87 8.79 16.31
N PHE A 294 4.78 10.00 15.75
CA PHE A 294 5.36 11.20 16.35
C PHE A 294 4.67 11.59 17.67
N VAL A 295 3.37 11.33 17.83
CA VAL A 295 2.68 11.48 19.13
C VAL A 295 3.33 10.55 20.15
N ALA A 296 3.54 9.29 19.80
CA ALA A 296 4.16 8.30 20.69
C ALA A 296 5.62 8.63 21.03
N ILE A 297 6.39 9.15 20.06
CA ILE A 297 7.77 9.62 20.28
C ILE A 297 7.77 10.81 21.25
N GLY A 298 6.85 11.78 21.09
CA GLY A 298 6.73 12.92 22.00
C GLY A 298 6.46 12.48 23.44
N ILE A 299 5.53 11.54 23.63
CA ILE A 299 5.23 10.93 24.94
C ILE A 299 6.48 10.25 25.55
N LEU A 300 7.23 9.49 24.75
CA LEU A 300 8.47 8.86 25.21
C LEU A 300 9.55 9.88 25.58
N LEU A 301 9.73 10.92 24.77
CA LEU A 301 10.70 11.98 25.02
C LEU A 301 10.39 12.73 26.33
N ALA A 302 9.11 12.94 26.64
CA ALA A 302 8.69 13.52 27.92
C ALA A 302 9.06 12.59 29.10
N ALA A 303 8.82 11.28 28.98
CA ALA A 303 9.13 10.32 30.04
C ALA A 303 10.64 10.22 30.35
N VAL A 304 11.50 10.17 29.32
CA VAL A 304 12.96 10.03 29.51
C VAL A 304 13.64 11.32 29.99
N LYS A 305 12.96 12.47 29.85
CA LYS A 305 13.41 13.78 30.36
C LYS A 305 12.97 14.06 31.81
N LEU A 306 12.19 13.18 32.42
CA LEU A 306 11.81 13.32 33.83
C LEU A 306 13.08 13.34 34.71
N PRO A 307 13.16 14.19 35.75
CA PRO A 307 14.34 14.26 36.62
C PRO A 307 14.76 12.89 37.17
N GLY A 308 13.81 12.12 37.70
CA GLY A 308 14.08 10.78 38.23
C GLY A 308 14.52 9.76 37.16
N ALA A 309 14.20 9.97 35.88
CA ALA A 309 14.70 9.13 34.79
C ALA A 309 16.14 9.51 34.43
N VAL A 310 16.43 10.81 34.34
CA VAL A 310 17.78 11.33 34.06
C VAL A 310 18.76 10.92 35.15
N ASP A 311 18.43 11.18 36.42
CA ASP A 311 19.25 10.84 37.59
C ASP A 311 19.55 9.33 37.66
N ALA A 312 18.56 8.51 37.30
CA ALA A 312 18.69 7.06 37.30
C ALA A 312 19.58 6.53 36.16
N LEU A 313 19.54 7.16 34.99
CA LEU A 313 20.23 6.72 33.78
C LEU A 313 21.65 7.27 33.66
N GLU A 314 21.92 8.50 34.13
CA GLU A 314 23.22 9.17 34.02
C GLU A 314 24.42 8.26 34.37
N PRO A 315 24.50 7.64 35.57
CA PRO A 315 25.69 6.87 35.95
C PRO A 315 25.91 5.65 35.05
N LEU A 316 24.84 5.04 34.55
CA LEU A 316 24.91 3.86 33.68
C LEU A 316 25.36 4.25 32.27
N VAL A 317 24.78 5.31 31.72
CA VAL A 317 25.10 5.78 30.37
C VAL A 317 26.52 6.34 30.34
N LYS A 318 26.96 7.05 31.39
CA LYS A 318 28.34 7.56 31.52
C LYS A 318 29.38 6.45 31.55
N ALA A 319 29.08 5.33 32.21
CA ALA A 319 29.99 4.19 32.30
C ALA A 319 30.22 3.47 30.97
N VAL A 320 29.22 3.46 30.07
CA VAL A 320 29.30 2.76 28.77
C VAL A 320 29.62 3.69 27.60
N SER A 321 29.56 5.01 27.80
CA SER A 321 29.72 6.00 26.72
C SER A 321 31.19 6.29 26.39
N PRO A 322 31.61 6.10 25.12
CA PRO A 322 32.96 6.45 24.66
C PRO A 322 33.32 7.93 24.86
N GLN A 323 34.37 8.21 25.63
CA GLN A 323 34.83 9.59 25.86
C GLN A 323 35.73 10.12 24.73
N ASN A 324 36.36 9.22 23.97
CA ASN A 324 37.24 9.58 22.85
C ASN A 324 36.43 9.72 21.55
N ALA A 325 36.62 10.83 20.82
CA ALA A 325 35.86 11.12 19.59
C ALA A 325 36.03 10.05 18.49
N VAL A 326 37.23 9.48 18.33
CA VAL A 326 37.46 8.38 17.37
C VAL A 326 36.73 7.12 17.83
N LEU A 327 36.80 6.81 19.12
CA LEU A 327 36.10 5.65 19.69
C LEU A 327 34.58 5.82 19.61
N PHE A 328 34.05 7.03 19.81
CA PHE A 328 32.65 7.38 19.60
C PHE A 328 32.21 7.03 18.18
N VAL A 329 32.94 7.53 17.17
CA VAL A 329 32.65 7.27 15.76
C VAL A 329 32.68 5.77 15.46
N LEU A 330 33.71 5.06 15.93
CA LEU A 330 33.85 3.63 15.69
C LEU A 330 32.73 2.81 16.34
N VAL A 331 32.43 3.05 17.61
CA VAL A 331 31.39 2.33 18.35
C VAL A 331 30.03 2.55 17.70
N PHE A 332 29.64 3.80 17.47
CA PHE A 332 28.33 4.09 16.89
C PHE A 332 28.23 3.67 15.41
N THR A 333 29.34 3.60 14.68
CA THR A 333 29.36 2.94 13.37
C THR A 333 29.11 1.44 13.49
N VAL A 334 29.78 0.74 14.41
CA VAL A 334 29.59 -0.71 14.61
C VAL A 334 28.16 -1.04 15.04
N LEU A 335 27.51 -0.16 15.81
CA LEU A 335 26.16 -0.36 16.31
C LEU A 335 25.05 -0.05 15.29
N VAL A 336 25.36 0.42 14.08
CA VAL A 336 24.39 0.70 13.00
C VAL A 336 23.34 -0.40 12.79
N PRO A 337 23.66 -1.71 12.79
CA PRO A 337 22.66 -2.76 12.63
C PRO A 337 21.53 -2.74 13.68
N LEU A 338 21.77 -2.17 14.87
CA LEU A 338 20.75 -1.99 15.90
C LEU A 338 19.69 -0.95 15.56
N CYS A 339 19.82 -0.24 14.43
CA CYS A 339 18.79 0.66 13.92
C CYS A 339 17.74 -0.07 13.08
N LEU A 340 18.06 -1.27 12.56
CA LEU A 340 17.16 -2.04 11.69
C LEU A 340 15.98 -2.62 12.47
N TYR A 341 14.88 -2.88 11.76
CA TYR A 341 13.64 -3.43 12.33
C TYR A 341 13.04 -2.57 13.46
N ARG A 342 13.17 -1.23 13.41
CA ARG A 342 12.83 -0.35 14.54
C ARG A 342 13.60 -0.70 15.83
N GLY A 343 14.83 -1.20 15.69
CA GLY A 343 15.69 -1.57 16.81
C GLY A 343 16.04 -0.41 17.75
N PRO A 344 16.81 -0.67 18.83
CA PRO A 344 16.99 0.29 19.92
C PRO A 344 17.60 1.62 19.51
N LEU A 345 18.43 1.66 18.46
CA LEU A 345 19.07 2.88 17.97
C LEU A 345 18.28 3.56 16.85
N ASN A 346 17.13 3.03 16.47
CA ASN A 346 16.27 3.64 15.46
C ASN A 346 15.70 4.97 15.97
N VAL A 347 15.92 6.06 15.23
CA VAL A 347 15.48 7.41 15.62
C VAL A 347 13.96 7.58 15.72
N PHE A 348 13.19 6.71 15.07
CA PHE A 348 11.73 6.69 15.17
C PHE A 348 11.21 5.56 16.10
N GLY A 349 12.13 4.87 16.77
CA GLY A 349 11.86 3.92 17.85
C GLY A 349 12.41 4.46 19.17
N LEU A 350 13.23 3.67 19.86
CA LEU A 350 13.85 4.08 21.12
C LEU A 350 15.04 5.03 20.98
N GLY A 351 15.59 5.17 19.77
CA GLY A 351 16.77 5.98 19.50
C GLY A 351 16.57 7.46 19.82
N ALA A 352 15.35 8.00 19.62
CA ALA A 352 15.02 9.37 20.06
C ALA A 352 15.10 9.51 21.59
N GLY A 353 14.63 8.52 22.34
CA GLY A 353 14.72 8.52 23.80
C GLY A 353 16.18 8.42 24.27
N ILE A 354 16.98 7.55 23.66
CA ILE A 354 18.42 7.42 23.95
C ILE A 354 19.15 8.73 23.63
N ALA A 355 18.86 9.35 22.49
CA ALA A 355 19.40 10.65 22.11
C ALA A 355 19.04 11.73 23.14
N GLY A 356 17.79 11.76 23.60
CA GLY A 356 17.34 12.65 24.67
C GLY A 356 18.12 12.47 25.96
N VAL A 357 18.35 11.22 26.40
CA VAL A 357 19.13 10.91 27.61
C VAL A 357 20.59 11.35 27.46
N LEU A 358 21.23 11.09 26.31
CA LEU A 358 22.63 11.48 26.07
C LEU A 358 22.85 12.99 26.14
N ILE A 359 21.84 13.78 25.72
CA ILE A 359 21.85 15.24 25.80
C ILE A 359 21.53 15.69 27.23
N ALA A 360 20.45 15.17 27.83
CA ALA A 360 19.98 15.58 29.15
C ALA A 360 21.01 15.31 30.27
N THR A 361 21.79 14.22 30.12
CA THR A 361 22.88 13.85 31.04
C THR A 361 24.19 14.60 30.77
N GLY A 362 24.25 15.44 29.72
CA GLY A 362 25.45 16.21 29.36
C GLY A 362 26.64 15.39 28.88
N ILE A 363 26.45 14.10 28.56
CA ILE A 363 27.53 13.20 28.16
C ILE A 363 28.11 13.60 26.79
N TYR A 364 27.25 13.98 25.85
CA TYR A 364 27.67 14.48 24.55
C TYR A 364 26.98 15.80 24.22
N PRO A 365 27.64 16.70 23.48
CA PRO A 365 26.98 17.88 22.95
C PRO A 365 25.86 17.45 21.99
N ALA A 366 24.76 18.21 21.98
CA ALA A 366 23.59 17.92 21.15
C ALA A 366 23.93 17.81 19.65
N THR A 367 24.98 18.50 19.18
CA THR A 367 25.47 18.39 17.80
C THR A 367 26.13 17.04 17.48
N ALA A 368 26.79 16.39 18.44
CA ALA A 368 27.34 15.04 18.24
C ALA A 368 26.22 14.00 18.22
N VAL A 369 25.22 14.16 19.09
CA VAL A 369 24.02 13.31 19.11
C VAL A 369 23.19 13.49 17.83
N LEU A 370 23.06 14.72 17.34
CA LEU A 370 22.47 15.01 16.03
C LEU A 370 23.22 14.25 14.92
N GLY A 371 24.55 14.26 14.93
CA GLY A 371 25.34 13.57 13.91
C GLY A 371 25.11 12.07 13.86
N MET A 372 25.10 11.42 15.03
CA MET A 372 24.71 10.01 15.14
C MET A 372 23.25 9.78 14.69
N ALA A 373 22.30 10.57 15.18
CA ALA A 373 20.88 10.32 14.93
C ALA A 373 20.52 10.50 13.43
N THR A 374 21.07 11.52 12.79
CA THR A 374 20.87 11.76 11.35
C THR A 374 21.54 10.69 10.49
N SER A 375 22.67 10.12 10.93
CA SER A 375 23.30 8.95 10.31
C SER A 375 22.40 7.72 10.35
N TYR A 376 21.79 7.45 11.51
CA TYR A 376 20.87 6.32 11.67
C TYR A 376 19.56 6.52 10.93
N ASN A 377 19.11 7.77 10.76
CA ASN A 377 17.96 8.09 9.92
C ASN A 377 18.18 7.67 8.46
N GLN A 378 19.39 7.86 7.92
CA GLN A 378 19.76 7.40 6.56
C GLN A 378 19.68 5.88 6.43
N VAL A 379 20.19 5.14 7.43
CA VAL A 379 20.12 3.67 7.45
C VAL A 379 18.68 3.19 7.54
N PHE A 380 17.86 3.81 8.40
CA PHE A 380 16.45 3.50 8.53
C PHE A 380 15.68 3.69 7.22
N GLY A 381 15.87 4.85 6.56
CA GLY A 381 15.13 5.19 5.33
C GLY A 381 15.38 4.23 4.17
N VAL A 382 16.51 3.52 4.18
CA VAL A 382 16.98 2.73 3.03
C VAL A 382 17.05 1.23 3.31
N ALA A 383 17.57 0.83 4.46
CA ALA A 383 17.90 -0.55 4.75
C ALA A 383 16.92 -1.21 5.72
N ASP A 384 16.12 -0.47 6.48
CA ASP A 384 15.19 -1.08 7.44
C ASP A 384 14.01 -1.77 6.71
N PRO A 385 13.83 -3.11 6.84
CA PRO A 385 12.74 -3.84 6.19
C PRO A 385 11.34 -3.49 6.70
N THR A 386 11.24 -2.72 7.77
CA THR A 386 10.00 -2.24 8.39
C THR A 386 9.71 -0.77 8.04
N SER A 387 10.61 -0.11 7.31
CA SER A 387 10.35 1.23 6.78
C SER A 387 9.30 1.12 5.66
N THR A 388 8.36 2.07 5.63
CA THR A 388 7.30 2.09 4.61
C THR A 388 7.88 2.18 3.20
N GLN A 389 8.96 2.96 3.04
CA GLN A 389 9.64 3.17 1.77
C GLN A 389 10.25 1.86 1.25
N THR A 390 10.97 1.13 2.12
CA THR A 390 11.64 -0.13 1.77
C THR A 390 10.62 -1.22 1.44
N VAL A 391 9.54 -1.32 2.20
CA VAL A 391 8.45 -2.28 1.93
C VAL A 391 7.86 -2.04 0.55
N TRP A 392 7.58 -0.79 0.19
CA TRP A 392 6.96 -0.46 -1.08
C TRP A 392 7.91 -0.61 -2.26
N ALA A 393 9.14 -0.13 -2.16
CA ALA A 393 10.14 -0.33 -3.22
C ALA A 393 10.35 -1.83 -3.50
N ALA A 394 10.40 -2.66 -2.46
CA ALA A 394 10.48 -4.12 -2.60
C ALA A 394 9.21 -4.71 -3.26
N GLN A 395 8.02 -4.25 -2.83
CA GLN A 395 6.74 -4.68 -3.40
C GLN A 395 6.63 -4.34 -4.90
N TYR A 396 7.00 -3.13 -5.32
CA TYR A 396 6.99 -2.72 -6.74
C TYR A 396 7.99 -3.49 -7.60
N ALA A 397 9.11 -3.92 -7.03
CA ALA A 397 10.08 -4.77 -7.70
C ALA A 397 9.74 -6.26 -7.67
N GLY A 398 8.72 -6.68 -6.89
CA GLY A 398 8.36 -8.08 -6.70
C GLY A 398 9.41 -8.89 -5.93
N VAL A 399 10.09 -8.26 -4.98
CA VAL A 399 11.16 -8.87 -4.16
C VAL A 399 10.86 -8.70 -2.67
N SER A 400 11.59 -9.40 -1.80
CA SER A 400 11.40 -9.22 -0.35
C SER A 400 12.15 -7.98 0.17
N PRO A 401 11.60 -7.26 1.17
CA PRO A 401 12.31 -6.14 1.82
C PRO A 401 13.69 -6.52 2.36
N GLN A 402 13.86 -7.76 2.81
CA GLN A 402 15.13 -8.29 3.31
C GLN A 402 16.19 -8.42 2.21
N GLN A 403 15.78 -8.80 0.99
CA GLN A 403 16.70 -8.84 -0.16
C GLN A 403 17.22 -7.45 -0.48
N VAL A 404 16.36 -6.43 -0.41
CA VAL A 404 16.76 -5.03 -0.63
C VAL A 404 17.67 -4.53 0.50
N MET A 405 17.31 -4.79 1.77
CA MET A 405 18.14 -4.46 2.94
C MET A 405 19.56 -4.98 2.79
N VAL A 406 19.74 -6.28 2.53
CA VAL A 406 21.08 -6.88 2.42
C VAL A 406 21.88 -6.23 1.28
N ARG A 407 21.18 -5.77 0.23
CA ARG A 407 21.80 -5.13 -0.94
C ARG A 407 22.22 -3.69 -0.66
N THR A 408 21.43 -2.93 0.08
CA THR A 408 21.66 -1.49 0.31
C THR A 408 22.46 -1.22 1.58
N LEU A 409 22.37 -2.08 2.60
CA LEU A 409 22.98 -1.90 3.91
C LEU A 409 24.48 -1.56 3.85
N PRO A 410 25.34 -2.24 3.06
CA PRO A 410 26.77 -1.90 3.01
C PRO A 410 27.03 -0.44 2.59
N TYR A 411 26.21 0.10 1.69
CA TYR A 411 26.39 1.47 1.17
C TYR A 411 25.96 2.50 2.21
N VAL A 412 24.79 2.32 2.84
CA VAL A 412 24.31 3.25 3.88
C VAL A 412 25.06 3.12 5.20
N TRP A 413 25.72 1.99 5.45
CA TRP A 413 26.64 1.85 6.57
C TRP A 413 27.88 2.75 6.40
N VAL A 414 28.41 2.86 5.18
CA VAL A 414 29.49 3.81 4.85
C VAL A 414 29.02 5.26 4.98
N VAL A 415 27.77 5.56 4.59
CA VAL A 415 27.16 6.88 4.84
C VAL A 415 27.14 7.19 6.33
N ALA A 416 26.71 6.24 7.16
CA ALA A 416 26.68 6.42 8.61
C ALA A 416 28.07 6.66 9.21
N LEU A 417 29.11 6.00 8.68
CA LEU A 417 30.50 6.27 9.07
C LEU A 417 30.94 7.70 8.67
N GLY A 418 30.75 8.09 7.41
CA GLY A 418 31.19 9.41 6.90
C GLY A 418 30.48 10.59 7.58
N ALA A 419 29.21 10.39 7.91
CA ALA A 419 28.38 11.29 8.68
C ALA A 419 28.90 11.51 10.11
N CYS A 420 29.31 10.44 10.80
CA CYS A 420 29.91 10.51 12.14
C CYS A 420 31.29 11.17 12.15
N VAL A 421 32.05 11.10 11.05
CA VAL A 421 33.42 11.66 10.94
C VAL A 421 33.42 13.18 10.70
N SER A 422 32.34 13.76 10.18
CA SER A 422 32.30 15.19 9.79
C SER A 422 32.15 16.10 11.02
N PRO A 423 33.20 16.82 11.48
CA PRO A 423 33.08 17.63 12.70
C PRO A 423 32.23 18.89 12.46
N PRO A 424 31.60 19.44 13.52
CA PRO A 424 30.93 20.73 13.45
C PRO A 424 32.00 21.83 13.33
N ARG A 425 32.32 22.26 12.11
CA ARG A 425 32.76 23.64 11.90
C ARG A 425 31.52 24.50 11.61
N PRO A 426 31.29 25.58 12.38
CA PRO A 426 30.23 26.54 12.07
C PRO A 426 30.49 27.12 10.68
N ILE A 427 29.44 27.17 9.86
CA ILE A 427 29.49 27.85 8.55
C ILE A 427 29.32 29.33 8.87
N SER A 428 30.42 30.05 9.11
CA SER A 428 30.40 31.50 9.27
C SER A 428 30.52 32.26 7.94
N ASP A 429 30.63 31.59 6.79
CA ASP A 429 31.06 32.26 5.55
C ASP A 429 30.41 31.71 4.28
N VAL A 430 29.08 31.78 4.20
CA VAL A 430 28.38 31.80 2.89
C VAL A 430 27.96 33.23 2.53
N SER A 431 27.81 34.10 3.54
CA SER A 431 27.49 35.53 3.35
C SER A 431 28.64 36.35 2.76
N SER A 432 29.88 35.86 2.78
CA SER A 432 31.05 36.53 2.17
C SER A 432 31.12 36.36 0.64
N LEU A 433 30.43 35.38 0.07
CA LEU A 433 30.37 35.15 -1.39
C LEU A 433 29.33 36.02 -2.12
N LEU A 434 28.48 36.75 -1.38
CA LEU A 434 27.41 37.58 -1.95
C LEU A 434 27.54 39.09 -1.61
N ARG A 435 28.64 39.51 -0.98
CA ARG A 435 28.88 40.89 -0.56
C ARG A 435 29.06 41.99 -1.63
N PRO A 436 29.18 41.76 -2.96
CA PRO A 436 29.33 42.90 -3.86
C PRO A 436 28.05 43.71 -4.15
N PHE A 437 26.85 43.28 -3.73
CA PHE A 437 25.61 43.83 -4.34
C PHE A 437 24.59 44.53 -3.44
N ILE A 438 24.81 44.69 -2.13
CA ILE A 438 23.89 45.50 -1.30
C ILE A 438 24.71 46.32 -0.29
N SER A 439 25.12 47.52 -0.70
CA SER A 439 25.59 48.56 0.21
C SER A 439 24.41 49.37 0.75
N ASN A 440 24.52 49.73 2.04
CA ASN A 440 23.75 50.73 2.80
C ASN A 440 22.49 50.24 3.53
N ARG A 441 22.67 49.90 4.81
CA ARG A 441 21.84 50.47 5.89
C ARG A 441 22.67 50.78 7.15
N PRO A 442 22.40 51.92 7.84
CA PRO A 442 23.04 52.30 9.08
C PRO A 442 22.42 51.64 10.33
N GLN A 443 23.15 51.79 11.43
CA GLN A 443 23.07 51.17 12.76
C GLN A 443 21.70 51.17 13.46
N GLU A 444 21.47 50.09 14.24
CA GLU A 444 20.42 49.96 15.26
C GLU A 444 20.57 50.99 16.41
N PRO A 445 19.46 51.30 17.09
CA PRO A 445 19.51 51.56 18.52
C PRO A 445 18.66 50.58 19.34
N ILE A 446 19.22 50.28 20.50
CA ILE A 446 18.73 49.50 21.64
C ILE A 446 17.43 50.07 22.22
N MET A 447 16.46 49.21 22.58
CA MET A 447 15.52 49.39 23.72
C MET A 447 14.67 48.11 23.90
N GLN A 448 14.86 47.38 25.00
CA GLN A 448 14.04 47.34 26.24
C GLN A 448 12.77 46.47 26.17
N GLU A 449 12.73 45.47 27.07
CA GLU A 449 11.56 44.65 27.41
C GLU A 449 10.35 45.48 27.82
N PRO A 450 9.14 44.90 27.70
CA PRO A 450 8.22 44.98 28.83
C PRO A 450 7.60 43.63 29.22
N GLN A 451 7.65 43.39 30.53
CA GLN A 451 6.75 42.51 31.26
C GLN A 451 5.29 42.99 31.16
N SER A 452 4.36 42.08 30.91
CA SER A 452 3.04 42.00 31.55
C SER A 452 2.22 40.87 30.93
N GLY A 453 1.87 39.84 31.71
CA GLY A 453 0.87 38.83 31.32
C GLY A 453 -0.57 39.39 31.32
N PRO A 454 -1.53 38.63 30.79
CA PRO A 454 -2.62 38.22 31.68
C PRO A 454 -3.20 36.81 31.45
N ASP A 455 -3.61 36.25 32.59
CA ASP A 455 -4.80 35.46 32.90
C ASP A 455 -5.10 34.08 32.27
N ARG A 456 -4.80 33.08 33.11
CA ARG A 456 -5.50 31.81 33.28
C ARG A 456 -6.97 32.06 33.69
N ARG A 457 -7.92 32.15 32.75
CA ARG A 457 -9.35 31.82 32.97
C ARG A 457 -10.15 31.95 31.66
N MET A 458 -10.13 30.90 30.86
CA MET A 458 -11.29 30.51 30.04
C MET A 458 -11.08 29.07 29.56
N PHE A 459 -11.32 28.14 30.46
CA PHE A 459 -11.52 26.73 30.13
C PHE A 459 -12.81 26.28 30.84
N LEU A 460 -13.56 25.43 30.15
CA LEU A 460 -14.82 24.79 30.52
C LEU A 460 -16.10 25.62 30.36
N ARG A 461 -16.83 25.31 29.27
CA ARG A 461 -18.20 24.78 29.33
C ARG A 461 -18.71 24.47 27.91
N ALA A 462 -18.68 23.20 27.53
CA ALA A 462 -19.74 22.52 26.79
C ALA A 462 -19.31 21.07 26.54
N THR A 463 -19.68 20.17 27.45
CA THR A 463 -19.63 18.72 27.23
C THR A 463 -21.04 18.19 27.43
N ALA A 464 -21.67 17.68 26.38
CA ALA A 464 -22.75 16.67 26.38
C ALA A 464 -23.29 16.49 24.95
N VAL A 465 -23.66 15.34 24.39
CA VAL A 465 -23.54 13.91 24.70
C VAL A 465 -23.88 13.22 23.36
N THR A 466 -23.01 12.34 22.88
CA THR A 466 -23.31 11.22 21.94
C THR A 466 -22.02 10.39 21.93
N GLY A 467 -21.98 9.18 22.48
CA GLY A 467 -22.75 8.01 22.05
C GLY A 467 -21.82 7.16 21.17
N ALA A 468 -21.24 6.11 21.76
CA ALA A 468 -20.14 5.30 21.24
C ALA A 468 -20.37 4.68 19.84
N ALA A 469 -19.33 4.72 19.00
CA ALA A 469 -18.92 3.62 18.13
C ALA A 469 -17.50 3.85 17.60
N LEU A 470 -16.58 2.96 17.99
CA LEU A 470 -15.25 2.78 17.41
C LEU A 470 -15.39 2.30 15.96
N THR A 471 -14.85 3.02 14.98
CA THR A 471 -14.44 2.43 13.69
C THR A 471 -13.22 3.18 13.12
N LEU A 472 -12.08 2.47 13.12
CA LEU A 472 -10.84 2.84 12.46
C LEU A 472 -10.94 2.53 10.96
N GLY A 473 -10.45 3.42 10.09
CA GLY A 473 -10.21 3.09 8.68
C GLY A 473 -10.02 4.30 7.77
N GLY A 474 -8.77 4.62 7.42
CA GLY A 474 -8.41 5.55 6.35
C GLY A 474 -8.52 4.90 4.97
N LEU A 475 -8.51 5.71 3.90
CA LEU A 475 -8.40 5.22 2.52
C LEU A 475 -7.64 6.16 1.58
N SER A 476 -6.44 5.68 1.20
CA SER A 476 -5.50 6.24 0.24
C SER A 476 -5.51 5.28 -0.92
N THR A 477 -5.45 5.84 -2.12
CA THR A 477 -5.39 5.06 -3.36
C THR A 477 -4.06 5.30 -4.05
N GLN A 478 -3.39 4.17 -4.33
CA GLN A 478 -2.17 3.92 -5.10
C GLN A 478 -2.48 3.64 -6.58
N THR A 479 -1.44 3.59 -7.41
CA THR A 479 -1.48 3.23 -8.85
C THR A 479 -0.91 1.82 -9.14
N ALA A 480 -1.35 1.25 -10.28
CA ALA A 480 -1.44 -0.15 -10.72
C ALA A 480 -0.14 -0.98 -10.95
N SER A 481 -0.04 -2.14 -10.28
CA SER A 481 1.00 -3.20 -10.31
C SER A 481 0.38 -4.50 -10.85
N ALA A 482 1.13 -5.36 -11.57
CA ALA A 482 0.62 -6.69 -11.96
C ALA A 482 -0.02 -7.42 -10.76
N ALA A 483 -1.20 -8.00 -10.96
CA ALA A 483 -1.88 -8.72 -9.90
C ALA A 483 -1.02 -9.91 -9.42
N PRO A 484 -1.11 -10.33 -8.15
CA PRO A 484 -0.29 -11.41 -7.61
C PRO A 484 -0.41 -12.70 -8.44
N GLY A 485 0.65 -13.51 -8.46
CA GLY A 485 0.72 -14.73 -9.29
C GLY A 485 1.05 -14.46 -10.76
N GLY A 486 1.42 -13.23 -11.09
CA GLY A 486 1.82 -12.81 -12.43
C GLY A 486 0.63 -12.52 -13.35
N PHE A 487 -0.59 -12.44 -12.82
CA PHE A 487 -1.78 -12.14 -13.61
C PHE A 487 -1.83 -10.67 -14.05
N PRO A 488 -2.60 -10.36 -15.12
CA PRO A 488 -2.82 -8.99 -15.54
C PRO A 488 -3.40 -8.13 -14.40
N ASP A 489 -3.05 -6.84 -14.36
CA ASP A 489 -3.68 -5.92 -13.42
C ASP A 489 -5.00 -5.41 -13.99
N TYR A 490 -6.09 -6.01 -13.52
CA TYR A 490 -7.41 -5.67 -14.00
C TYR A 490 -7.80 -4.27 -13.53
N THR A 491 -8.14 -3.39 -14.46
CA THR A 491 -8.67 -2.06 -14.18
C THR A 491 -10.11 -1.98 -14.67
N TYR A 492 -11.05 -1.50 -13.84
CA TYR A 492 -12.42 -1.25 -14.27
C TYR A 492 -12.47 -0.45 -15.58
N VAL A 493 -13.32 -0.91 -16.50
CA VAL A 493 -13.61 -0.23 -17.75
C VAL A 493 -14.98 0.42 -17.67
N ARG A 494 -16.04 -0.39 -17.42
CA ARG A 494 -17.42 0.08 -17.39
C ARG A 494 -18.37 -0.92 -16.75
N THR A 495 -19.56 -0.45 -16.41
CA THR A 495 -20.73 -1.30 -16.10
C THR A 495 -21.29 -1.83 -17.41
N LEU A 496 -21.43 -3.15 -17.53
CA LEU A 496 -21.99 -3.82 -18.70
C LEU A 496 -23.52 -3.90 -18.62
N LEU A 497 -24.05 -4.31 -17.48
CA LEU A 497 -25.48 -4.49 -17.24
C LEU A 497 -25.86 -3.83 -15.91
N THR A 498 -26.95 -3.08 -15.93
CA THR A 498 -27.53 -2.44 -14.73
C THR A 498 -28.95 -2.96 -14.55
N PRO A 499 -29.37 -3.40 -13.35
CA PRO A 499 -30.70 -3.97 -13.12
C PRO A 499 -31.84 -3.07 -13.63
N SER A 500 -31.75 -1.76 -13.44
CA SER A 500 -32.78 -0.79 -13.87
C SER A 500 -32.93 -0.65 -15.40
N GLN A 501 -32.03 -1.22 -16.18
CA GLN A 501 -32.04 -1.19 -17.65
C GLN A 501 -32.45 -2.52 -18.26
N LEU A 502 -32.69 -3.55 -17.44
CA LEU A 502 -33.10 -4.88 -17.87
C LEU A 502 -34.61 -5.04 -17.79
N LYS A 503 -35.16 -5.75 -18.77
CA LYS A 503 -36.57 -6.12 -18.81
C LYS A 503 -36.89 -7.17 -17.75
N TYR A 504 -36.01 -8.16 -17.57
CA TYR A 504 -36.17 -9.16 -16.52
C TYR A 504 -35.26 -8.83 -15.32
N ASN A 505 -35.84 -8.14 -14.33
CA ASN A 505 -35.19 -7.80 -13.07
C ASN A 505 -36.21 -7.82 -11.92
N PRO A 506 -36.61 -9.01 -11.45
CA PRO A 506 -37.66 -9.13 -10.43
C PRO A 506 -37.24 -8.67 -9.02
N THR A 507 -35.94 -8.50 -8.75
CA THR A 507 -35.42 -8.34 -7.39
C THR A 507 -34.60 -7.06 -7.16
N GLY A 508 -34.15 -6.39 -8.24
CA GLY A 508 -33.37 -5.16 -8.16
C GLY A 508 -31.86 -5.34 -8.33
N GLU A 509 -31.38 -6.57 -8.44
CA GLU A 509 -29.98 -6.95 -8.56
C GLU A 509 -29.70 -7.99 -9.64
N ILE A 510 -28.45 -8.03 -10.11
CA ILE A 510 -27.92 -9.08 -10.98
C ILE A 510 -26.52 -9.46 -10.53
N ILE A 511 -26.25 -10.76 -10.45
CA ILE A 511 -25.01 -11.28 -9.88
C ILE A 511 -24.49 -12.53 -10.60
N PHE A 512 -23.32 -13.01 -10.14
CA PHE A 512 -22.64 -14.22 -10.63
C PHE A 512 -22.50 -14.30 -12.16
N PRO A 513 -21.82 -13.31 -12.79
CA PRO A 513 -21.62 -13.37 -14.23
C PRO A 513 -20.80 -14.61 -14.62
N THR A 514 -21.17 -15.25 -15.72
CA THR A 514 -20.32 -16.21 -16.42
C THR A 514 -20.27 -15.89 -17.89
N VAL A 515 -19.08 -15.63 -18.42
CA VAL A 515 -18.90 -15.31 -19.84
C VAL A 515 -18.31 -16.48 -20.63
N ARG A 516 -18.84 -16.69 -21.84
CA ARG A 516 -18.36 -17.70 -22.78
C ARG A 516 -18.30 -17.18 -24.20
N GLY A 517 -17.15 -17.36 -24.85
CA GLY A 517 -17.03 -17.20 -26.30
C GLY A 517 -17.71 -18.39 -26.99
N VAL A 518 -18.62 -18.10 -27.90
CA VAL A 518 -19.43 -19.11 -28.62
C VAL A 518 -19.22 -19.07 -30.14
N TYR A 519 -18.48 -18.08 -30.65
CA TYR A 519 -18.23 -17.83 -32.07
C TYR A 519 -17.52 -18.97 -32.81
N ASP A 520 -16.83 -19.85 -32.08
CA ASP A 520 -16.10 -21.02 -32.55
C ASP A 520 -16.83 -22.34 -32.24
N LYS A 521 -17.98 -22.28 -31.57
CA LYS A 521 -18.74 -23.44 -31.06
C LYS A 521 -20.09 -23.60 -31.73
N LEU A 522 -20.71 -22.48 -32.11
CA LEU A 522 -22.03 -22.42 -32.70
C LEU A 522 -21.94 -21.98 -34.16
N ALA A 523 -22.73 -22.61 -35.03
CA ALA A 523 -22.83 -22.20 -36.43
C ALA A 523 -23.53 -20.83 -36.58
N SER A 524 -24.54 -20.56 -35.75
CA SER A 524 -25.36 -19.33 -35.81
C SER A 524 -25.54 -18.74 -34.40
N PRO A 525 -24.49 -18.18 -33.77
CA PRO A 525 -24.61 -17.60 -32.44
C PRO A 525 -25.33 -16.24 -32.46
N LEU A 526 -25.99 -15.87 -31.35
CA LEU A 526 -26.61 -14.54 -31.19
C LEU A 526 -25.57 -13.40 -31.18
N GLY A 527 -24.34 -13.70 -30.77
CA GLY A 527 -23.19 -12.81 -30.74
C GLY A 527 -21.93 -13.60 -30.44
N ARG A 528 -20.75 -12.98 -30.48
CA ARG A 528 -19.49 -13.70 -30.18
C ARG A 528 -19.42 -14.25 -28.76
N TYR A 529 -20.02 -13.54 -27.80
CA TYR A 529 -19.96 -13.87 -26.38
C TYR A 529 -21.36 -13.94 -25.78
N TYR A 530 -21.58 -14.97 -24.97
CA TYR A 530 -22.74 -15.13 -24.11
C TYR A 530 -22.34 -14.82 -22.67
N LEU A 531 -23.12 -13.97 -22.01
CA LEU A 531 -22.97 -13.55 -20.62
C LEU A 531 -24.19 -14.02 -19.83
N TYR A 532 -23.99 -15.04 -19.01
CA TYR A 532 -25.00 -15.59 -18.12
C TYR A 532 -24.95 -14.85 -16.78
N TYR A 533 -26.11 -14.59 -16.18
CA TYR A 533 -26.24 -13.94 -14.88
C TYR A 533 -27.57 -14.33 -14.22
N ALA A 534 -27.80 -13.93 -12.98
CA ALA A 534 -29.08 -14.16 -12.33
C ALA A 534 -29.39 -13.06 -11.29
N PRO A 535 -30.65 -12.64 -11.15
CA PRO A 535 -31.15 -12.08 -9.89
C PRO A 535 -31.09 -13.18 -8.82
N HIS A 536 -30.63 -12.85 -7.62
CA HIS A 536 -30.36 -13.86 -6.58
C HIS A 536 -31.60 -14.19 -5.78
N ASP A 537 -32.35 -13.18 -5.37
CA ASP A 537 -33.46 -13.38 -4.45
C ASP A 537 -34.71 -13.93 -5.15
N ALA A 538 -35.72 -14.32 -4.37
CA ALA A 538 -36.96 -14.83 -4.93
C ALA A 538 -37.79 -13.70 -5.59
N PRO A 539 -38.36 -13.89 -6.80
CA PRO A 539 -38.30 -15.07 -7.66
C PRO A 539 -37.21 -14.97 -8.76
N GLY A 540 -35.97 -15.32 -8.43
CA GLY A 540 -34.83 -15.26 -9.34
C GLY A 540 -34.84 -16.33 -10.43
N GLY A 541 -34.02 -16.12 -11.46
CA GLY A 541 -33.91 -16.98 -12.64
C GLY A 541 -32.59 -16.75 -13.37
N ILE A 542 -32.10 -17.75 -14.11
CA ILE A 542 -30.86 -17.57 -14.88
C ILE A 542 -31.21 -16.84 -16.18
N CYS A 543 -30.51 -15.75 -16.41
CA CYS A 543 -30.65 -14.87 -17.55
C CYS A 543 -29.43 -14.98 -18.47
N LEU A 544 -29.63 -14.52 -19.70
CA LEU A 544 -28.62 -14.41 -20.73
C LEU A 544 -28.61 -13.00 -21.31
N ALA A 545 -27.42 -12.48 -21.56
CA ALA A 545 -27.17 -11.39 -22.50
C ALA A 545 -26.10 -11.83 -23.50
N TYR A 546 -26.06 -11.21 -24.67
CA TYR A 546 -25.09 -11.55 -25.72
C TYR A 546 -24.45 -10.29 -26.32
N GLY A 547 -23.22 -10.42 -26.81
CA GLY A 547 -22.46 -9.29 -27.34
C GLY A 547 -21.32 -9.73 -28.24
N ASN A 548 -20.74 -8.79 -28.96
CA ASN A 548 -19.63 -9.04 -29.90
C ASN A 548 -18.25 -8.63 -29.35
N SER A 549 -18.20 -8.11 -28.13
CA SER A 549 -17.01 -7.68 -27.41
C SER A 549 -17.17 -7.93 -25.92
N LEU A 550 -16.10 -8.30 -25.22
CA LEU A 550 -16.12 -8.44 -23.76
C LEU A 550 -16.29 -7.09 -23.03
N GLU A 551 -15.93 -5.96 -23.66
CA GLU A 551 -16.23 -4.61 -23.14
C GLU A 551 -17.69 -4.16 -23.42
N GLY A 552 -18.47 -5.01 -24.08
CA GLY A 552 -19.84 -4.71 -24.48
C GLY A 552 -19.94 -3.83 -25.74
N PRO A 553 -21.15 -3.30 -26.02
CA PRO A 553 -22.37 -3.50 -25.24
C PRO A 553 -22.86 -4.96 -25.29
N PHE A 554 -23.60 -5.36 -24.25
CA PHE A 554 -24.35 -6.62 -24.22
C PHE A 554 -25.84 -6.31 -24.38
N THR A 555 -26.52 -7.14 -25.16
CA THR A 555 -27.96 -7.08 -25.38
C THR A 555 -28.64 -8.18 -24.57
N GLU A 556 -29.63 -7.81 -23.75
CA GLU A 556 -30.43 -8.77 -22.99
C GLU A 556 -31.17 -9.73 -23.91
N TYR A 557 -31.17 -11.02 -23.58
CA TYR A 557 -31.97 -12.00 -24.30
C TYR A 557 -33.47 -11.77 -24.05
N PRO A 558 -34.31 -11.57 -25.09
CA PRO A 558 -35.68 -11.10 -24.92
C PRO A 558 -36.60 -12.02 -24.10
N ALA A 559 -36.27 -13.31 -24.02
CA ALA A 559 -37.05 -14.34 -23.32
C ALA A 559 -36.39 -14.78 -22.00
N ASN A 560 -35.63 -13.89 -21.34
CA ASN A 560 -35.17 -14.13 -19.98
C ASN A 560 -36.36 -14.32 -19.01
N PRO A 561 -36.23 -15.21 -18.01
CA PRO A 561 -35.06 -16.03 -17.71
C PRO A 561 -35.01 -17.28 -18.59
N ILE A 562 -33.82 -17.68 -19.03
CA ILE A 562 -33.60 -18.91 -19.81
C ILE A 562 -33.69 -20.19 -18.96
N VAL A 563 -33.55 -20.07 -17.64
CA VAL A 563 -33.87 -21.14 -16.68
C VAL A 563 -34.67 -20.56 -15.51
N SER A 564 -35.87 -21.11 -15.31
CA SER A 564 -36.80 -20.70 -14.26
C SER A 564 -36.52 -21.37 -12.92
N ASN A 565 -36.91 -20.72 -11.81
CA ASN A 565 -36.96 -21.32 -10.47
C ASN A 565 -38.02 -22.41 -10.32
N LYS A 566 -38.93 -22.52 -11.29
CA LYS A 566 -39.90 -23.62 -11.44
C LYS A 566 -39.65 -24.32 -12.76
N TRP A 567 -39.19 -25.57 -12.69
CA TRP A 567 -38.93 -26.41 -13.85
C TRP A 567 -39.54 -27.79 -13.64
N ALA A 568 -40.81 -27.96 -14.03
CA ALA A 568 -41.49 -29.24 -13.92
C ALA A 568 -40.89 -30.29 -14.88
N PRO A 569 -40.82 -31.57 -14.47
CA PRO A 569 -41.17 -32.13 -13.16
C PRO A 569 -40.02 -32.09 -12.14
N HIS A 570 -38.92 -31.40 -12.44
CA HIS A 570 -37.65 -31.54 -11.74
C HIS A 570 -37.59 -30.83 -10.39
N TYR A 571 -38.04 -29.57 -10.31
CA TYR A 571 -38.01 -28.81 -9.07
C TYR A 571 -38.95 -27.60 -9.09
N SER A 572 -39.26 -27.11 -7.89
CA SER A 572 -39.86 -25.80 -7.62
C SER A 572 -39.18 -25.23 -6.38
N VAL A 573 -38.32 -24.22 -6.56
CA VAL A 573 -37.50 -23.60 -5.51
C VAL A 573 -37.74 -22.09 -5.46
N SER A 574 -37.26 -21.42 -4.41
CA SER A 574 -37.44 -19.97 -4.25
C SER A 574 -36.75 -19.16 -5.37
N HIS A 575 -35.54 -19.57 -5.75
CA HIS A 575 -34.74 -18.94 -6.80
C HIS A 575 -33.81 -19.97 -7.45
N VAL A 576 -33.26 -19.62 -8.62
CA VAL A 576 -32.09 -20.30 -9.20
C VAL A 576 -31.06 -19.25 -9.57
N SER A 577 -29.80 -19.49 -9.20
CA SER A 577 -28.74 -18.49 -9.36
C SER A 577 -27.37 -19.12 -9.48
N SER A 578 -26.34 -18.25 -9.51
CA SER A 578 -24.94 -18.56 -9.74
C SER A 578 -24.66 -19.40 -10.98
N PRO A 579 -25.10 -18.98 -12.18
CA PRO A 579 -24.90 -19.76 -13.38
C PRO A 579 -23.41 -19.89 -13.70
N HIS A 580 -22.93 -21.12 -13.83
CA HIS A 580 -21.61 -21.41 -14.36
C HIS A 580 -21.72 -22.32 -15.57
N VAL A 581 -21.46 -21.76 -16.75
CA VAL A 581 -21.50 -22.48 -18.01
C VAL A 581 -20.09 -22.96 -18.39
N LEU A 582 -19.98 -24.19 -18.85
CA LEU A 582 -18.78 -24.82 -19.38
C LEU A 582 -19.10 -25.38 -20.78
N TRP A 583 -18.20 -25.20 -21.74
CA TRP A 583 -18.29 -25.91 -23.02
C TRP A 583 -17.62 -27.28 -22.93
N ARG A 584 -18.31 -28.32 -23.39
CA ARG A 584 -17.83 -29.69 -23.47
C ARG A 584 -17.53 -30.06 -24.91
N GLU A 585 -16.25 -30.08 -25.26
CA GLU A 585 -15.78 -30.33 -26.62
C GLU A 585 -16.13 -31.74 -27.12
N ASP A 586 -16.05 -32.74 -26.24
CA ASP A 586 -16.27 -34.15 -26.55
C ASP A 586 -17.72 -34.46 -26.97
N VAL A 587 -18.69 -33.76 -26.39
CA VAL A 587 -20.11 -33.93 -26.70
C VAL A 587 -20.72 -32.74 -27.43
N LYS A 588 -19.94 -31.66 -27.65
CA LYS A 588 -20.36 -30.39 -28.24
C LYS A 588 -21.60 -29.79 -27.56
N GLU A 589 -21.56 -29.72 -26.23
CA GLU A 589 -22.65 -29.19 -25.39
C GLU A 589 -22.15 -28.11 -24.42
N PHE A 590 -23.01 -27.14 -24.13
CA PHE A 590 -22.92 -26.26 -22.98
C PHE A 590 -23.50 -26.94 -21.76
N TRP A 591 -22.73 -27.00 -20.69
CA TRP A 591 -23.13 -27.55 -19.40
C TRP A 591 -23.24 -26.41 -18.40
N LEU A 592 -24.44 -26.23 -17.84
CA LEU A 592 -24.77 -25.18 -16.89
C LEU A 592 -24.89 -25.79 -15.49
N TYR A 593 -24.02 -25.34 -14.60
CA TYR A 593 -24.09 -25.62 -13.17
C TYR A 593 -24.73 -24.43 -12.45
N PHE A 594 -25.68 -24.70 -11.57
CA PHE A 594 -26.44 -23.64 -10.88
C PHE A 594 -27.06 -24.18 -9.59
N HIS A 595 -27.31 -23.31 -8.62
CA HIS A 595 -28.02 -23.71 -7.40
C HIS A 595 -29.49 -23.28 -7.45
N GLY A 596 -30.29 -23.96 -6.64
CA GLY A 596 -31.67 -23.56 -6.32
C GLY A 596 -31.66 -22.96 -4.93
N GLU A 597 -32.27 -23.65 -3.96
CA GLU A 597 -31.88 -23.42 -2.57
C GLU A 597 -30.36 -23.60 -2.39
N ASN A 598 -29.77 -22.80 -1.50
CA ASN A 598 -28.31 -22.79 -1.24
C ASN A 598 -27.75 -24.13 -0.77
N THR A 599 -28.61 -25.11 -0.50
CA THR A 599 -28.23 -26.46 -0.11
C THR A 599 -27.88 -27.39 -1.27
N THR A 600 -28.20 -27.01 -2.52
CA THR A 600 -28.17 -27.93 -3.67
C THR A 600 -27.74 -27.26 -4.97
N THR A 601 -26.69 -27.80 -5.61
CA THR A 601 -26.25 -27.47 -6.98
C THR A 601 -26.67 -28.54 -7.98
N ARG A 602 -27.15 -28.09 -9.15
CA ARG A 602 -27.70 -28.88 -10.26
C ARG A 602 -26.88 -28.69 -11.53
N LEU A 603 -27.09 -29.59 -12.48
CA LEU A 603 -26.56 -29.56 -13.84
C LEU A 603 -27.71 -29.56 -14.86
N ALA A 604 -27.60 -28.72 -15.88
CA ALA A 604 -28.40 -28.77 -17.10
C ALA A 604 -27.48 -28.69 -18.34
N ARG A 605 -27.97 -29.18 -19.48
CA ARG A 605 -27.18 -29.32 -20.72
C ARG A 605 -27.89 -28.68 -21.91
N SER A 606 -27.15 -28.10 -22.84
CA SER A 606 -27.68 -27.42 -24.02
C SER A 606 -26.73 -27.57 -25.19
N ARG A 607 -27.24 -27.55 -26.43
CA ARG A 607 -26.41 -27.50 -27.64
C ARG A 607 -26.21 -26.08 -28.17
N ASP A 608 -27.09 -25.15 -27.83
CA ASP A 608 -27.07 -23.76 -28.31
C ASP A 608 -26.72 -22.75 -27.21
N GLY A 609 -26.64 -23.18 -25.95
CA GLY A 609 -26.36 -22.33 -24.80
C GLY A 609 -27.54 -21.45 -24.38
N VAL A 610 -28.73 -21.67 -24.94
CA VAL A 610 -29.96 -20.92 -24.64
C VAL A 610 -31.03 -21.87 -24.11
N HIS A 611 -31.30 -22.96 -24.83
CA HIS A 611 -32.31 -23.95 -24.48
C HIS A 611 -31.65 -25.09 -23.72
N PHE A 612 -31.79 -25.08 -22.40
CA PHE A 612 -31.23 -26.11 -21.53
C PHE A 612 -32.23 -27.24 -21.28
N THR A 613 -31.71 -28.45 -21.07
CA THR A 613 -32.41 -29.63 -20.58
C THR A 613 -31.83 -30.00 -19.22
N TYR A 614 -32.67 -30.16 -18.20
CA TYR A 614 -32.23 -30.59 -16.88
C TYR A 614 -31.54 -31.96 -16.92
N ASP A 615 -30.47 -32.13 -16.14
CA ASP A 615 -29.77 -33.41 -15.98
C ASP A 615 -30.00 -33.97 -14.57
N LYS A 616 -29.31 -33.42 -13.56
CA LYS A 616 -29.31 -33.97 -12.19
C LYS A 616 -28.79 -32.98 -11.15
N VAL A 617 -28.97 -33.35 -9.87
CA VAL A 617 -28.21 -32.77 -8.74
C VAL A 617 -26.78 -33.32 -8.75
N VAL A 618 -25.79 -32.45 -8.52
CA VAL A 618 -24.36 -32.79 -8.56
C VAL A 618 -23.60 -32.48 -7.26
N LEU A 619 -24.15 -31.62 -6.40
CA LEU A 619 -23.63 -31.29 -5.08
C LEU A 619 -24.79 -30.94 -4.14
N SER A 620 -24.74 -31.44 -2.91
CA SER A 620 -25.64 -31.05 -1.83
C SER A 620 -24.92 -31.03 -0.49
N THR A 621 -25.51 -30.35 0.50
CA THR A 621 -24.96 -30.27 1.87
C THR A 621 -24.77 -31.65 2.52
N SER A 622 -25.59 -32.63 2.14
CA SER A 622 -25.47 -34.02 2.60
C SER A 622 -24.21 -34.74 2.12
N MET A 623 -23.50 -34.19 1.14
CA MET A 623 -22.22 -34.73 0.63
C MET A 623 -21.00 -34.15 1.36
N MET A 624 -21.23 -33.20 2.27
CA MET A 624 -20.21 -32.47 3.03
C MET A 624 -20.29 -32.82 4.52
N PRO A 625 -19.31 -32.42 5.35
CA PRO A 625 -19.31 -32.73 6.78
C PRO A 625 -20.61 -32.33 7.48
N SER A 626 -20.94 -33.06 8.55
CA SER A 626 -22.11 -32.77 9.39
C SER A 626 -22.06 -31.32 9.90
N GLY A 627 -23.23 -30.66 9.90
CA GLY A 627 -23.35 -29.23 10.23
C GLY A 627 -23.17 -28.29 9.03
N THR A 628 -22.96 -28.80 7.81
CA THR A 628 -22.97 -27.98 6.59
C THR A 628 -24.39 -27.47 6.30
N THR A 629 -24.52 -26.14 6.12
CA THR A 629 -25.80 -25.45 5.90
C THR A 629 -25.96 -24.95 4.47
N GLU A 630 -24.87 -24.67 3.75
CA GLU A 630 -24.89 -24.19 2.36
C GLU A 630 -23.77 -24.86 1.53
N THR A 631 -24.04 -25.17 0.26
CA THR A 631 -23.10 -25.68 -0.75
C THR A 631 -23.40 -25.05 -2.12
N SER A 632 -23.31 -23.73 -2.19
CA SER A 632 -23.71 -22.92 -3.35
C SER A 632 -22.53 -22.27 -4.07
N TYR A 633 -22.84 -21.50 -5.11
CA TYR A 633 -21.86 -20.75 -5.92
C TYR A 633 -20.81 -21.64 -6.59
N ALA A 634 -21.21 -22.86 -6.93
CA ALA A 634 -20.34 -23.85 -7.53
C ALA A 634 -19.93 -23.46 -8.96
N ARG A 635 -18.63 -23.60 -9.24
CA ARG A 635 -18.04 -23.39 -10.57
C ARG A 635 -17.15 -24.56 -10.95
N VAL A 636 -17.23 -24.97 -12.20
CA VAL A 636 -16.61 -26.19 -12.73
C VAL A 636 -15.62 -25.87 -13.85
N PHE A 637 -14.39 -26.35 -13.71
CA PHE A 637 -13.30 -26.05 -14.61
C PHE A 637 -12.73 -27.34 -15.19
N ARG A 638 -12.39 -27.32 -16.48
CA ARG A 638 -11.56 -28.35 -17.09
C ARG A 638 -10.15 -28.22 -16.51
N TYR A 639 -9.72 -29.23 -15.77
CA TYR A 639 -8.40 -29.28 -15.14
C TYR A 639 -7.99 -30.74 -14.96
N ASP A 640 -6.89 -31.14 -15.58
CA ASP A 640 -6.37 -32.51 -15.45
C ASP A 640 -5.68 -32.68 -14.10
N LEU A 641 -6.16 -33.65 -13.32
CA LEU A 641 -5.60 -34.02 -12.04
C LEU A 641 -5.31 -35.54 -12.05
N PRO A 642 -4.20 -35.97 -12.67
CA PRO A 642 -3.92 -37.39 -12.94
C PRO A 642 -3.87 -38.25 -11.68
N SER A 643 -3.33 -37.71 -10.57
CA SER A 643 -3.25 -38.39 -9.28
C SER A 643 -4.61 -38.77 -8.70
N ARG A 644 -5.70 -38.15 -9.19
CA ARG A 644 -7.09 -38.45 -8.78
C ARG A 644 -7.95 -39.01 -9.91
N GLY A 645 -7.36 -39.34 -11.06
CA GLY A 645 -8.09 -39.80 -12.24
C GLY A 645 -9.15 -38.80 -12.73
N ALA A 646 -8.94 -37.50 -12.49
CA ALA A 646 -9.96 -36.48 -12.71
C ALA A 646 -9.60 -35.54 -13.87
N ARG A 647 -10.64 -35.05 -14.54
CA ARG A 647 -10.57 -34.10 -15.66
C ARG A 647 -11.25 -32.78 -15.36
N TYR A 648 -11.99 -32.71 -14.26
CA TYR A 648 -12.73 -31.53 -13.86
C TYR A 648 -12.49 -31.27 -12.37
N VAL A 649 -12.41 -29.99 -12.03
CA VAL A 649 -12.41 -29.49 -10.66
C VAL A 649 -13.63 -28.61 -10.47
N MET A 650 -14.33 -28.80 -9.35
CA MET A 650 -15.37 -27.92 -8.87
C MET A 650 -14.84 -27.12 -7.70
N LEU A 651 -15.07 -25.82 -7.70
CA LEU A 651 -14.90 -24.93 -6.55
C LEU A 651 -16.28 -24.43 -6.13
N PHE A 652 -16.55 -24.37 -4.84
CA PHE A 652 -17.84 -23.92 -4.33
C PHE A 652 -17.69 -23.27 -2.96
N MET A 653 -18.69 -22.50 -2.58
CA MET A 653 -18.77 -21.89 -1.26
C MET A 653 -19.50 -22.85 -0.31
N LEU A 654 -18.97 -23.00 0.89
CA LEU A 654 -19.57 -23.79 1.96
C LEU A 654 -19.85 -22.90 3.17
N ASN A 655 -21.06 -22.97 3.71
CA ASN A 655 -21.39 -22.47 5.04
C ASN A 655 -21.68 -23.64 5.98
N ASN A 656 -21.46 -23.43 7.27
CA ASN A 656 -21.81 -24.39 8.32
C ASN A 656 -22.52 -23.69 9.48
N THR A 657 -22.76 -24.41 10.58
CA THR A 657 -23.45 -23.89 11.77
C THR A 657 -22.72 -22.74 12.48
N THR A 658 -21.42 -22.53 12.22
CA THR A 658 -20.68 -21.34 12.70
C THR A 658 -20.99 -20.08 11.90
N ASN A 659 -21.73 -20.21 10.79
CA ASN A 659 -22.18 -19.13 9.93
C ASN A 659 -21.06 -18.30 9.26
N HIS A 660 -19.95 -18.98 8.94
CA HIS A 660 -18.85 -18.43 8.15
C HIS A 660 -18.67 -19.21 6.85
N ARG A 661 -18.45 -18.48 5.76
CA ARG A 661 -18.31 -19.08 4.41
C ARG A 661 -16.86 -19.30 4.05
N ASP A 662 -16.53 -20.53 3.69
CA ASP A 662 -15.23 -20.97 3.18
C ASP A 662 -15.33 -21.41 1.71
N ILE A 663 -14.18 -21.61 1.05
CA ILE A 663 -14.13 -22.20 -0.28
C ILE A 663 -13.75 -23.67 -0.16
N CYS A 664 -14.58 -24.54 -0.71
CA CYS A 664 -14.36 -25.97 -0.81
C CYS A 664 -14.15 -26.39 -2.27
N TRP A 665 -13.76 -27.65 -2.46
CA TRP A 665 -13.45 -28.18 -3.79
C TRP A 665 -13.77 -29.66 -3.92
N GLY A 666 -13.90 -30.10 -5.17
CA GLY A 666 -14.04 -31.49 -5.55
C GLY A 666 -13.52 -31.75 -6.95
N TRP A 667 -13.43 -33.02 -7.30
CA TRP A 667 -12.91 -33.47 -8.59
C TRP A 667 -13.83 -34.52 -9.21
N SER A 668 -13.77 -34.61 -10.54
CA SER A 668 -14.58 -35.53 -11.32
C SER A 668 -13.89 -35.93 -12.62
N ALA A 669 -14.07 -37.18 -13.04
CA ALA A 669 -13.62 -37.66 -14.34
C ALA A 669 -14.55 -37.20 -15.48
N ASP A 670 -15.86 -37.07 -15.21
CA ASP A 670 -16.91 -36.89 -16.23
C ASP A 670 -17.69 -35.56 -16.10
N GLY A 671 -17.48 -34.81 -15.01
CA GLY A 671 -18.20 -33.57 -14.67
C GLY A 671 -19.63 -33.78 -14.15
N ARG A 672 -20.10 -35.03 -13.99
CA ARG A 672 -21.46 -35.39 -13.53
C ARG A 672 -21.44 -36.12 -12.19
N THR A 673 -20.38 -36.86 -11.90
CA THR A 673 -20.19 -37.64 -10.68
C THR A 673 -18.96 -37.12 -9.96
N TRP A 674 -19.14 -36.68 -8.71
CA TRP A 674 -18.14 -35.87 -8.01
C TRP A 674 -17.65 -36.55 -6.74
N THR A 675 -16.37 -36.33 -6.42
CA THR A 675 -15.80 -36.57 -5.11
C THR A 675 -15.37 -35.24 -4.52
N PHE A 676 -15.73 -34.99 -3.26
CA PHE A 676 -15.46 -33.72 -2.59
C PHE A 676 -14.47 -33.89 -1.45
N ASP A 677 -13.55 -32.95 -1.33
CA ASP A 677 -12.69 -32.87 -0.17
C ASP A 677 -13.54 -32.48 1.04
N GLN A 678 -13.32 -33.17 2.16
CA GLN A 678 -14.07 -32.92 3.39
C GLN A 678 -13.50 -31.73 4.19
N THR A 679 -12.41 -31.14 3.72
CA THR A 679 -11.78 -29.96 4.31
C THR A 679 -11.85 -28.76 3.36
N PRO A 680 -12.05 -27.54 3.89
CA PRO A 680 -11.96 -26.33 3.08
C PRO A 680 -10.63 -26.19 2.34
N LEU A 681 -10.71 -25.78 1.07
CA LEU A 681 -9.57 -25.41 0.25
C LEU A 681 -8.99 -24.07 0.71
N VAL A 682 -9.82 -23.08 0.99
CA VAL A 682 -9.41 -21.79 1.54
C VAL A 682 -10.36 -21.44 2.66
N ARG A 683 -9.84 -21.04 3.82
CA ARG A 683 -10.65 -20.59 4.95
C ARG A 683 -10.71 -19.07 4.99
N HIS A 684 -11.86 -18.52 5.37
CA HIS A 684 -12.05 -17.09 5.59
C HIS A 684 -11.03 -16.54 6.60
N SER A 685 -10.74 -17.29 7.67
CA SER A 685 -9.79 -16.92 8.72
C SER A 685 -8.37 -16.70 8.21
N ASP A 686 -7.93 -17.51 7.25
CA ASP A 686 -6.54 -17.52 6.77
C ASP A 686 -6.21 -16.26 5.95
N VAL A 687 -7.25 -15.55 5.51
CA VAL A 687 -7.14 -14.31 4.72
C VAL A 687 -7.78 -13.11 5.39
N GLY A 688 -8.07 -13.22 6.69
CA GLY A 688 -8.62 -12.14 7.51
C GLY A 688 -9.99 -11.66 7.02
N ALA A 689 -10.87 -12.57 6.61
CA ALA A 689 -12.23 -12.27 6.19
C ALA A 689 -13.27 -12.92 7.12
N VAL A 690 -14.51 -12.43 7.11
CA VAL A 690 -15.65 -13.07 7.80
C VAL A 690 -16.27 -14.14 6.91
N ASN A 691 -16.41 -13.84 5.62
CA ASN A 691 -16.96 -14.73 4.60
C ASN A 691 -16.16 -14.57 3.30
N ILE A 692 -15.88 -15.70 2.65
CA ILE A 692 -15.33 -15.71 1.30
C ILE A 692 -16.25 -16.49 0.35
N GLY A 693 -16.23 -16.14 -0.94
CA GLY A 693 -17.10 -16.79 -1.91
C GLY A 693 -16.77 -16.48 -3.36
N GLY A 694 -17.68 -16.91 -4.26
CA GLY A 694 -17.57 -16.68 -5.70
C GLY A 694 -16.25 -17.16 -6.33
N PRO A 695 -15.74 -18.38 -6.01
CA PRO A 695 -14.41 -18.79 -6.44
C PRO A 695 -14.31 -18.94 -7.96
N HIS A 696 -13.12 -18.69 -8.51
CA HIS A 696 -12.77 -18.95 -9.90
C HIS A 696 -11.38 -19.54 -10.01
N LEU A 697 -11.22 -20.59 -10.82
CA LEU A 697 -9.92 -21.24 -11.03
C LEU A 697 -9.17 -20.57 -12.19
N LEU A 698 -7.92 -20.20 -11.94
CA LEU A 698 -6.97 -19.74 -12.95
C LEU A 698 -5.72 -20.63 -12.94
N THR A 699 -5.01 -20.67 -14.07
CA THR A 699 -3.76 -21.40 -14.20
C THR A 699 -2.70 -20.50 -14.79
N ARG A 700 -1.48 -20.59 -14.25
CA ARG A 700 -0.32 -19.83 -14.76
C ARG A 700 0.97 -20.47 -14.28
N ASN A 701 2.03 -20.41 -15.09
CA ASN A 701 3.38 -20.87 -14.72
C ASN A 701 3.42 -22.29 -14.12
N GLY A 702 2.60 -23.21 -14.63
CA GLY A 702 2.54 -24.59 -14.14
C GLY A 702 1.84 -24.79 -12.79
N SER A 703 1.19 -23.76 -12.25
CA SER A 703 0.44 -23.81 -10.99
C SER A 703 -1.04 -23.44 -11.18
N ALA A 704 -1.85 -23.76 -10.18
CA ALA A 704 -3.26 -23.41 -10.12
C ALA A 704 -3.53 -22.38 -9.01
N TYR A 705 -4.46 -21.47 -9.28
CA TYR A 705 -4.80 -20.36 -8.41
C TYR A 705 -6.31 -20.24 -8.28
N VAL A 706 -6.78 -19.91 -7.09
CA VAL A 706 -8.19 -19.64 -6.81
C VAL A 706 -8.34 -18.16 -6.51
N VAL A 707 -9.12 -17.48 -7.34
CA VAL A 707 -9.55 -16.09 -7.14
C VAL A 707 -10.94 -16.08 -6.53
N TYR A 708 -11.18 -15.26 -5.51
CA TYR A 708 -12.44 -15.24 -4.76
C TYR A 708 -12.67 -13.90 -4.08
N ASN A 709 -13.92 -13.59 -3.71
CA ASN A 709 -14.24 -12.33 -3.05
C ASN A 709 -14.30 -12.47 -1.53
N LYS A 710 -13.96 -11.39 -0.82
CA LYS A 710 -14.34 -11.21 0.59
C LYS A 710 -15.75 -10.63 0.71
N ASP A 711 -16.32 -10.71 1.91
CA ASP A 711 -17.41 -9.85 2.34
C ASP A 711 -16.98 -8.37 2.36
N LYS A 712 -17.96 -7.47 2.31
CA LYS A 712 -17.70 -6.02 2.22
C LYS A 712 -17.05 -5.50 3.50
N GLU A 713 -17.49 -6.00 4.65
CA GLU A 713 -17.01 -5.62 5.98
C GLU A 713 -15.52 -5.94 6.15
N SER A 714 -15.05 -7.00 5.49
CA SER A 714 -13.64 -7.39 5.45
C SER A 714 -12.86 -6.73 4.30
N GLY A 715 -13.46 -5.82 3.53
CA GLY A 715 -12.83 -5.03 2.47
C GLY A 715 -13.37 -5.25 1.06
N GLY A 716 -14.16 -6.31 0.81
CA GLY A 716 -14.87 -6.53 -0.45
C GLY A 716 -14.02 -6.74 -1.71
N ASP A 717 -12.70 -6.85 -1.58
CA ASP A 717 -11.76 -7.11 -2.67
C ASP A 717 -11.84 -8.54 -3.20
N LEU A 718 -11.32 -8.73 -4.41
CA LEU A 718 -10.98 -10.07 -4.90
C LEU A 718 -9.59 -10.43 -4.42
N MET A 719 -9.45 -11.61 -3.83
CA MET A 719 -8.22 -12.20 -3.32
C MET A 719 -7.76 -13.33 -4.24
N ILE A 720 -6.48 -13.69 -4.16
CA ILE A 720 -5.92 -14.84 -4.87
C ILE A 720 -5.07 -15.72 -3.96
N THR A 721 -5.31 -17.02 -4.03
CA THR A 721 -4.53 -18.05 -3.35
C THR A 721 -3.98 -19.03 -4.38
N GLU A 722 -2.70 -19.31 -4.32
CA GLU A 722 -2.11 -20.41 -5.07
C GLU A 722 -2.35 -21.73 -4.35
N VAL A 723 -2.90 -22.68 -5.10
CA VAL A 723 -3.24 -24.02 -4.59
C VAL A 723 -2.32 -25.11 -5.13
N GLY A 724 -1.39 -24.78 -6.03
CA GLY A 724 -0.48 -25.74 -6.64
C GLY A 724 -1.18 -26.61 -7.69
N ALA A 725 -0.40 -27.25 -8.56
CA ALA A 725 -0.95 -28.04 -9.66
C ALA A 725 -1.80 -29.25 -9.21
N ASP A 726 -1.57 -29.72 -7.99
CA ASP A 726 -2.25 -30.87 -7.39
C ASP A 726 -3.20 -30.47 -6.24
N PHE A 727 -3.43 -29.16 -6.05
CA PHE A 727 -4.25 -28.62 -4.97
C PHE A 727 -3.70 -28.91 -3.56
N SER A 728 -2.39 -29.11 -3.41
CA SER A 728 -1.72 -29.34 -2.11
C SER A 728 -1.27 -28.06 -1.40
N LEU A 729 -1.10 -26.93 -2.12
CA LEU A 729 -0.59 -25.67 -1.55
C LEU A 729 -1.71 -24.78 -1.02
N ARG A 730 -1.35 -23.84 -0.12
CA ARG A 730 -2.26 -22.81 0.42
C ARG A 730 -1.53 -21.47 0.53
N ARG A 731 -0.91 -21.00 -0.55
CA ARG A 731 -0.11 -19.76 -0.52
C ARG A 731 -1.02 -18.57 -0.86
N HIS A 732 -1.49 -17.87 0.16
CA HIS A 732 -2.32 -16.68 0.04
C HIS A 732 -1.48 -15.49 -0.46
N LEU A 733 -1.76 -15.02 -1.67
CA LEU A 733 -0.94 -13.99 -2.33
C LEU A 733 -1.47 -12.56 -2.13
N GLY A 734 -2.62 -12.42 -1.47
CA GLY A 734 -3.25 -11.14 -1.18
C GLY A 734 -4.28 -10.71 -2.22
N VAL A 735 -4.39 -9.40 -2.42
CA VAL A 735 -5.42 -8.78 -3.27
C VAL A 735 -5.10 -9.00 -4.74
N PHE A 736 -6.04 -9.61 -5.45
CA PHE A 736 -6.04 -9.77 -6.91
C PHE A 736 -6.63 -8.56 -7.63
N TYR A 737 -7.70 -7.99 -7.08
CA TYR A 737 -8.37 -6.81 -7.61
C TYR A 737 -8.96 -5.99 -6.47
N ASN A 738 -8.60 -4.72 -6.42
CA ASN A 738 -9.05 -3.77 -5.40
C ASN A 738 -10.39 -3.16 -5.81
N SER A 739 -11.42 -3.38 -4.99
CA SER A 739 -12.76 -2.84 -5.20
C SER A 739 -12.80 -1.34 -4.94
N ARG A 740 -13.21 -0.54 -5.93
CA ARG A 740 -13.30 0.91 -5.75
C ARG A 740 -14.43 1.26 -4.79
N SER A 741 -14.21 2.32 -4.02
CA SER A 741 -15.22 2.89 -3.12
C SER A 741 -16.39 3.57 -3.86
N GLY A 742 -16.19 3.96 -5.12
CA GLY A 742 -17.24 4.57 -5.95
C GLY A 742 -18.10 3.55 -6.72
N PRO A 743 -19.22 4.00 -7.32
CA PRO A 743 -20.08 3.14 -8.12
C PRO A 743 -19.38 2.63 -9.39
N PRO A 744 -19.75 1.45 -9.91
CA PRO A 744 -20.79 0.55 -9.40
C PRO A 744 -20.36 -0.34 -8.23
N GLU A 745 -19.07 -0.36 -7.87
CA GLU A 745 -18.53 -1.34 -6.90
C GLU A 745 -18.89 -1.02 -5.46
N ASN A 746 -18.96 0.26 -5.08
CA ASN A 746 -19.34 0.69 -3.73
C ASN A 746 -18.61 -0.09 -2.62
N GLY A 747 -17.31 -0.39 -2.85
CA GLY A 747 -16.45 -1.15 -1.96
C GLY A 747 -16.55 -2.68 -2.06
N ARG A 748 -17.23 -3.25 -3.05
CA ARG A 748 -17.28 -4.71 -3.25
C ARG A 748 -17.31 -5.14 -4.71
N SER A 749 -16.49 -6.14 -5.02
CA SER A 749 -16.43 -6.85 -6.30
C SER A 749 -16.50 -8.35 -6.02
N ALA A 750 -17.30 -9.09 -6.78
CA ALA A 750 -17.57 -10.49 -6.50
C ALA A 750 -17.70 -11.37 -7.74
N ALA A 751 -17.57 -12.68 -7.52
CA ALA A 751 -17.83 -13.72 -8.51
C ALA A 751 -17.19 -13.48 -9.90
N PRO A 752 -15.88 -13.23 -9.99
CA PRO A 752 -15.23 -12.83 -11.23
C PRO A 752 -15.29 -13.94 -12.29
N SER A 753 -15.41 -13.58 -13.56
CA SER A 753 -15.41 -14.46 -14.71
C SER A 753 -14.40 -13.95 -15.72
N PHE A 754 -13.44 -14.80 -16.09
CA PHE A 754 -12.33 -14.40 -16.92
C PHE A 754 -12.52 -14.85 -18.37
N GLY A 755 -12.02 -14.04 -19.29
CA GLY A 755 -12.02 -14.33 -20.72
C GLY A 755 -10.97 -13.51 -21.46
N THR A 756 -10.76 -13.85 -22.73
CA THR A 756 -9.93 -13.07 -23.62
C THR A 756 -10.71 -12.66 -24.87
N ASP A 757 -10.47 -11.44 -25.33
CA ASP A 757 -10.96 -10.95 -26.63
C ASP A 757 -9.77 -10.43 -27.42
N ARG A 758 -9.49 -11.09 -28.55
CA ARG A 758 -8.34 -10.79 -29.44
C ARG A 758 -7.00 -10.68 -28.69
N GLY A 759 -6.80 -11.56 -27.70
CA GLY A 759 -5.58 -11.62 -26.88
C GLY A 759 -5.55 -10.66 -25.69
N VAL A 760 -6.57 -9.80 -25.52
CA VAL A 760 -6.68 -8.91 -24.36
C VAL A 760 -7.44 -9.63 -23.23
N PRO A 761 -6.90 -9.66 -22.00
CA PRO A 761 -7.55 -10.28 -20.85
C PRO A 761 -8.64 -9.39 -20.26
N TYR A 762 -9.78 -9.99 -19.94
CA TYR A 762 -10.91 -9.32 -19.28
C TYR A 762 -11.39 -10.12 -18.08
N MET A 763 -11.87 -9.39 -17.09
CA MET A 763 -12.57 -9.89 -15.92
C MET A 763 -13.95 -9.25 -15.89
N ILE A 764 -15.00 -10.06 -16.03
CA ILE A 764 -16.39 -9.64 -15.84
C ILE A 764 -16.82 -10.08 -14.45
N TYR A 765 -17.40 -9.20 -13.66
CA TYR A 765 -17.63 -9.44 -12.24
C TYR A 765 -18.90 -8.72 -11.75
N GLU A 766 -19.42 -9.18 -10.62
CA GLU A 766 -20.47 -8.52 -9.87
C GLU A 766 -19.88 -7.30 -9.14
N ALA A 767 -20.42 -6.12 -9.38
CA ALA A 767 -20.03 -4.88 -8.74
C ALA A 767 -21.18 -4.36 -7.87
N GLY A 768 -20.90 -4.10 -6.59
CA GLY A 768 -21.86 -3.53 -5.66
C GLY A 768 -22.13 -4.42 -4.45
N GLU A 769 -22.99 -3.90 -3.57
CA GLU A 769 -23.45 -4.64 -2.40
C GLU A 769 -24.25 -5.88 -2.82
N ARG A 770 -24.21 -6.90 -1.96
CA ARG A 770 -25.08 -8.06 -2.11
C ARG A 770 -26.53 -7.56 -2.16
N LEU A 771 -27.33 -8.05 -3.11
CA LEU A 771 -28.71 -7.61 -3.36
C LEU A 771 -28.87 -6.22 -4.00
N GLN A 772 -27.77 -5.58 -4.43
CA GLN A 772 -27.79 -4.37 -5.26
C GLN A 772 -26.77 -4.45 -6.42
N GLY A 773 -26.33 -5.66 -6.74
CA GLY A 773 -25.27 -5.93 -7.69
C GLY A 773 -25.63 -5.53 -9.12
N SER A 774 -24.65 -4.97 -9.82
CA SER A 774 -24.61 -4.80 -11.28
C SER A 774 -23.49 -5.66 -11.86
N ILE A 775 -23.44 -5.83 -13.18
CA ILE A 775 -22.32 -6.53 -13.82
C ILE A 775 -21.39 -5.51 -14.46
N ALA A 776 -20.12 -5.57 -14.07
CA ALA A 776 -19.06 -4.71 -14.56
C ALA A 776 -17.97 -5.52 -15.29
N VAL A 777 -17.15 -4.81 -16.04
CA VAL A 777 -15.97 -5.38 -16.70
C VAL A 777 -14.73 -4.57 -16.36
N ALA A 778 -13.66 -5.30 -16.10
CA ALA A 778 -12.31 -4.80 -15.95
C ALA A 778 -11.42 -5.42 -17.02
N ARG A 779 -10.40 -4.69 -17.45
CA ARG A 779 -9.43 -5.09 -18.47
C ARG A 779 -8.04 -5.15 -17.85
N GLY A 780 -7.33 -6.24 -18.13
CA GLY A 780 -5.98 -6.50 -17.64
C GLY A 780 -4.86 -5.91 -18.48
#